data_AF-A0A1H3VSH4-F1
#
_entry.id   AF-A0A1H3VSH4-F1
#
_cell.length_a   1.000
_cell.length_b   1.000
_cell.length_c   1.000
_cell.angle_alpha   90.00
_cell.angle_beta   90.00
_cell.angle_gamma   90.00
#
_symmetry.space_group_name_H-M   'P 1'
#
loop_
_entity.id
_entity.type
_entity.pdbx_description
1 polymer ?
#
loop_
_entity_poly.entity_id
_entity_poly.type
_entity_poly.pdbx_seq_one_letter_code
_entity_poly.pdbx_strand_id
1 'polypeptide(L)'
;MRKQWLILLMAVVASASLWGCGSSGSGGSEVTAPAEVIDADNAGNCTICHTLEVHAEINGIAGVNPDMNGLGSAITHDCEDCHGGGQFHHGEGPIPYPSPDGARCAACHDEATLIMASKHNLGDPTNTSMIIPDTEHYVEGVCIRCHSAEGFMALKGIVGDQATIEAAFDAATNVPESFDADGNIILHNMVCGTCHNPLTKEMNTASEDWTPNNSASAQLALCTSCHNYKMNDGTIMASGDDYTVSTDAGVDGEYFTDDDVLSAGITTAMAGHHENAWYRLIASTHFDNPSSEGVIEGYVIRENGETPCFDCHGHELITNTGELDDPEALTIHTQWAQSGHAGKLLENVVAAVEAVDCNDLDGMGTASTSISHGRCNEQASAALAAGVTDATGIGWSHYNWDSTDARGDCQMCHTSTGFMNYVADPAGYDVADNDFSHLDGWNAVDGSGQNELLYCWGCHSNAETGDLRVAGAVTATYTYNDAAVVFPDVGSSNTCVVCHSGRGNNEVASESSRFAGHHAPAAADLFSEYSHVAYEYPGLDYTNVSFFAHDSIAADSAGPCVACHMNGDAADHSFDVVAKDDAGVIIGLNASVCVECHTGAHGAALVSEDGELGTVADAVALLEEESAGYQEAGVLLTDLLNLTNGQSNYTAAVIDEFNTADGDRGAFQNAKLPSDEPGGYAHNRYYVKRALYDAIDWVEDGEIDGTIADYSSDYPEAANWLGASRPN
;
A
#
# COMPACT_ATOMS: atom_id res chain seq x y z
N MET A 1 7.71 92.44 -3.39
CA MET A 1 7.41 91.14 -4.03
C MET A 1 8.65 90.36 -4.53
N ARG A 2 9.69 90.97 -5.12
CA ARG A 2 10.89 90.23 -5.59
C ARG A 2 11.80 89.61 -4.51
N LYS A 3 11.86 90.16 -3.29
CA LYS A 3 12.71 89.63 -2.21
C LYS A 3 12.15 88.37 -1.52
N GLN A 4 10.83 88.21 -1.46
CA GLN A 4 10.21 87.01 -0.85
C GLN A 4 10.29 85.79 -1.78
N TRP A 5 10.22 86.00 -3.09
CA TRP A 5 10.41 84.93 -4.08
C TRP A 5 11.85 84.43 -4.14
N LEU A 6 12.85 85.29 -3.93
CA LEU A 6 14.25 84.87 -3.92
C LEU A 6 14.59 84.02 -2.67
N ILE A 7 13.98 84.33 -1.52
CA ILE A 7 14.16 83.56 -0.28
C ILE A 7 13.47 82.20 -0.36
N LEU A 8 12.28 82.14 -0.98
CA LEU A 8 11.57 80.87 -1.22
C LEU A 8 12.34 79.98 -2.21
N LEU A 9 12.91 80.55 -3.28
CA LEU A 9 13.70 79.80 -4.26
C LEU A 9 15.02 79.28 -3.67
N MET A 10 15.69 80.06 -2.80
CA MET A 10 16.90 79.60 -2.10
C MET A 10 16.59 78.53 -1.04
N ALA A 11 15.42 78.60 -0.37
CA ALA A 11 14.99 77.58 0.58
C ALA A 11 14.62 76.25 -0.12
N VAL A 12 14.03 76.30 -1.33
CA VAL A 12 13.70 75.12 -2.15
C VAL A 12 14.94 74.48 -2.76
N VAL A 13 15.95 75.27 -3.16
CA VAL A 13 17.22 74.72 -3.69
C VAL A 13 18.08 74.14 -2.56
N ALA A 14 18.07 74.72 -1.36
CA ALA A 14 18.79 74.17 -0.21
C ALA A 14 18.17 72.87 0.34
N SER A 15 16.85 72.69 0.22
CA SER A 15 16.17 71.45 0.60
C SER A 15 16.35 70.32 -0.42
N ALA A 16 16.48 70.62 -1.71
CA ALA A 16 16.78 69.63 -2.74
C ALA A 16 18.24 69.11 -2.69
N SER A 17 19.20 69.89 -2.17
CA SER A 17 20.61 69.48 -2.06
C SER A 17 20.96 68.71 -0.78
N LEU A 18 20.04 68.60 0.18
CA LEU A 18 20.22 67.83 1.43
C LEU A 18 19.54 66.44 1.39
N TRP A 19 18.85 66.11 0.30
CA TRP A 19 18.16 64.81 0.11
C TRP A 19 18.95 63.84 -0.81
N GLY A 20 20.28 63.97 -0.83
CA GLY A 20 21.14 63.21 -1.75
C GLY A 20 22.43 62.64 -1.17
N CYS A 21 22.67 62.75 0.14
CA CYS A 21 23.83 62.11 0.77
C CYS A 21 23.62 62.00 2.30
N GLY A 22 23.07 60.88 2.77
CA GLY A 22 22.97 60.59 4.21
C GLY A 22 21.84 59.63 4.58
N SER A 23 22.17 58.33 4.60
CA SER A 23 21.64 57.24 5.44
C SER A 23 20.14 57.22 5.80
N SER A 24 19.46 56.20 5.25
CA SER A 24 18.41 55.33 5.85
C SER A 24 17.33 55.04 4.80
N GLY A 25 17.74 54.43 3.69
CA GLY A 25 16.90 54.13 2.55
C GLY A 25 17.06 52.69 2.07
N SER A 26 17.26 51.74 2.97
CA SER A 26 16.81 50.35 2.80
C SER A 26 15.44 50.24 3.45
N GLY A 27 14.47 50.97 2.90
CA GLY A 27 13.07 50.71 3.21
C GLY A 27 12.71 49.37 2.62
N GLY A 28 13.05 48.29 3.32
CA GLY A 28 12.36 47.03 3.15
C GLY A 28 10.89 47.34 3.41
N SER A 29 10.08 47.27 2.35
CA SER A 29 8.66 47.05 2.52
C SER A 29 8.50 45.93 3.54
N GLU A 30 7.54 46.03 4.46
CA GLU A 30 7.06 44.86 5.19
C GLU A 30 6.97 43.72 4.17
N VAL A 31 7.72 42.63 4.42
CA VAL A 31 7.57 41.41 3.64
C VAL A 31 6.16 40.96 3.97
N THR A 32 5.23 41.33 3.10
CA THR A 32 3.91 40.76 3.08
C THR A 32 4.14 39.29 2.75
N ALA A 33 3.56 38.39 3.54
CA ALA A 33 3.58 36.97 3.23
C ALA A 33 3.25 36.78 1.73
N PRO A 34 3.96 35.90 1.00
CA PRO A 34 3.70 35.71 -0.42
C PRO A 34 2.21 35.42 -0.61
N ALA A 35 1.64 35.91 -1.71
CA ALA A 35 0.32 35.46 -2.13
C ALA A 35 0.35 33.93 -2.24
N GLU A 36 -0.73 33.26 -1.82
CA GLU A 36 -0.90 31.80 -1.72
C GLU A 36 -0.56 30.98 -2.99
N VAL A 37 -0.15 31.62 -4.09
CA VAL A 37 0.20 30.96 -5.35
C VAL A 37 1.37 31.69 -6.02
N ILE A 38 2.41 30.92 -6.41
CA ILE A 38 3.53 31.40 -7.23
C ILE A 38 3.00 31.69 -8.65
N ASP A 39 2.72 32.96 -8.95
CA ASP A 39 2.34 33.41 -10.29
C ASP A 39 3.57 33.46 -11.22
N ALA A 40 3.55 32.69 -12.31
CA ALA A 40 4.64 32.51 -13.26
C ALA A 40 5.07 33.81 -13.97
N ASP A 41 4.26 34.87 -13.90
CA ASP A 41 4.51 36.14 -14.58
C ASP A 41 5.29 37.17 -13.73
N ASN A 42 5.66 36.86 -12.48
CA ASN A 42 6.30 37.82 -11.57
C ASN A 42 7.70 37.38 -11.11
N ALA A 43 8.74 37.83 -11.84
CA ALA A 43 10.14 37.47 -11.61
C ALA A 43 10.69 37.75 -10.17
N GLY A 44 10.01 38.59 -9.38
CA GLY A 44 10.36 38.81 -7.96
C GLY A 44 9.98 37.66 -7.02
N ASN A 45 9.08 36.77 -7.43
CA ASN A 45 8.66 35.61 -6.64
C ASN A 45 9.60 34.41 -6.85
N CYS A 46 10.24 34.29 -8.02
CA CYS A 46 11.21 33.24 -8.30
C CYS A 46 12.47 33.37 -7.41
N THR A 47 12.86 34.59 -7.05
CA THR A 47 14.03 34.84 -6.19
C THR A 47 13.79 34.52 -4.72
N ILE A 48 12.56 34.15 -4.34
CA ILE A 48 12.25 33.69 -2.97
C ILE A 48 12.82 32.28 -2.76
N CYS A 49 12.87 31.49 -3.82
CA CYS A 49 13.29 30.08 -3.80
C CYS A 49 14.57 29.81 -4.60
N HIS A 50 15.10 30.83 -5.30
CA HIS A 50 16.31 30.73 -6.11
C HIS A 50 17.20 31.96 -5.85
N THR A 51 18.49 31.73 -5.54
CA THR A 51 19.44 32.83 -5.27
C THR A 51 19.64 33.77 -6.45
N LEU A 52 20.07 35.01 -6.15
CA LEU A 52 20.34 36.06 -7.13
C LEU A 52 21.50 35.71 -8.09
N GLU A 53 22.44 34.88 -7.66
CA GLU A 53 23.57 34.43 -8.49
C GLU A 53 23.09 33.52 -9.64
N VAL A 54 22.12 32.65 -9.35
CA VAL A 54 21.47 31.76 -10.33
C VAL A 54 20.63 32.55 -11.34
N HIS A 55 19.95 33.62 -10.90
CA HIS A 55 19.22 34.51 -11.81
C HIS A 55 20.14 35.32 -12.73
N ALA A 56 21.37 35.64 -12.31
CA ALA A 56 22.34 36.33 -13.16
C ALA A 56 22.81 35.42 -14.31
N GLU A 57 22.89 34.10 -14.09
CA GLU A 57 23.20 33.10 -15.12
C GLU A 57 21.99 32.77 -16.01
N ILE A 58 20.78 32.64 -15.45
CA ILE A 58 19.53 32.39 -16.20
C ILE A 58 19.20 33.55 -17.16
N ASN A 59 19.46 34.79 -16.77
CA ASN A 59 19.30 35.95 -17.65
C ASN A 59 20.28 35.94 -18.85
N GLY A 60 21.35 35.14 -18.81
CA GLY A 60 22.26 34.89 -19.93
C GLY A 60 21.76 33.83 -20.93
N ILE A 61 20.73 33.05 -20.57
CA ILE A 61 20.15 31.95 -21.35
C ILE A 61 18.72 32.32 -21.80
N ALA A 62 18.47 33.60 -22.08
CA ALA A 62 17.23 34.03 -22.74
C ALA A 62 17.22 33.57 -24.22
N GLY A 63 16.95 32.28 -24.45
CA GLY A 63 16.83 31.71 -25.79
C GLY A 63 16.91 30.18 -25.90
N VAL A 64 17.23 29.46 -24.82
CA VAL A 64 17.26 28.00 -24.82
C VAL A 64 16.42 27.54 -23.63
N ASN A 65 15.39 26.72 -23.89
CA ASN A 65 14.61 26.03 -22.87
C ASN A 65 15.60 25.27 -21.97
N PRO A 66 15.88 25.73 -20.74
CA PRO A 66 16.86 25.06 -19.91
C PRO A 66 16.26 23.73 -19.49
N ASP A 67 16.94 22.65 -19.87
CA ASP A 67 16.71 21.31 -19.36
C ASP A 67 16.62 21.38 -17.82
N MET A 68 15.49 20.93 -17.24
CA MET A 68 15.28 20.96 -15.78
C MET A 68 16.34 20.13 -15.05
N ASN A 69 16.94 19.12 -15.70
CA ASN A 69 18.04 18.34 -15.13
C ASN A 69 19.36 19.14 -15.06
N GLY A 70 19.51 20.20 -15.86
CA GLY A 70 20.67 21.08 -15.83
C GLY A 70 20.59 22.17 -14.75
N LEU A 71 19.40 22.55 -14.31
CA LEU A 71 19.18 23.59 -13.29
C LEU A 71 19.39 23.10 -11.84
N GLY A 72 19.20 21.80 -11.58
CA GLY A 72 19.37 21.22 -10.23
C GLY A 72 20.77 21.40 -9.63
N SER A 73 21.79 21.55 -10.48
CA SER A 73 23.18 21.77 -10.08
C SER A 73 23.56 23.26 -9.90
N ALA A 74 22.69 24.20 -10.31
CA ALA A 74 22.93 25.63 -10.19
C ALA A 74 22.27 26.25 -8.95
N ILE A 75 21.24 25.63 -8.36
CA ILE A 75 20.55 26.18 -7.17
C ILE A 75 21.42 25.93 -5.93
N THR A 76 22.24 26.91 -5.56
CA THR A 76 22.84 27.04 -4.22
C THR A 76 21.95 27.94 -3.38
N HIS A 77 21.55 27.47 -2.19
CA HIS A 77 20.90 28.31 -1.19
C HIS A 77 21.94 28.99 -0.32
N ASP A 78 21.79 30.29 -0.08
CA ASP A 78 22.60 31.06 0.85
C ASP A 78 21.92 31.14 2.23
N CYS A 79 22.68 31.53 3.26
CA CYS A 79 22.17 31.68 4.63
C CYS A 79 20.89 32.52 4.69
N GLU A 80 20.83 33.56 3.85
CA GLU A 80 19.75 34.54 3.75
C GLU A 80 18.44 33.94 3.24
N ASP A 81 18.49 32.84 2.48
CA ASP A 81 17.31 32.18 1.94
C ASP A 81 16.52 31.48 3.05
N CYS A 82 17.18 31.02 4.11
CA CYS A 82 16.54 30.37 5.25
C CYS A 82 16.35 31.33 6.43
N HIS A 83 17.34 32.17 6.73
CA HIS A 83 17.38 33.01 7.93
C HIS A 83 16.79 34.42 7.74
N GLY A 84 16.55 34.83 6.49
CA GLY A 84 16.14 36.18 6.11
C GLY A 84 17.32 37.06 5.70
N GLY A 85 17.04 38.23 5.13
CA GLY A 85 18.05 39.02 4.39
C GLY A 85 19.30 39.43 5.20
N GLY A 86 20.45 39.43 4.53
CA GLY A 86 21.78 39.65 5.15
C GLY A 86 21.95 40.99 5.87
N GLN A 87 21.06 41.97 5.68
CA GLN A 87 21.05 43.22 6.46
C GLN A 87 20.98 42.98 7.98
N PHE A 88 20.34 41.90 8.42
CA PHE A 88 20.21 41.57 9.84
C PHE A 88 21.53 41.07 10.45
N HIS A 89 22.48 40.60 9.63
CA HIS A 89 23.83 40.22 10.07
C HIS A 89 24.74 41.43 10.36
N HIS A 90 24.32 42.65 9.98
CA HIS A 90 25.05 43.90 10.22
C HIS A 90 24.52 44.71 11.41
N GLY A 91 23.66 44.11 12.24
CA GLY A 91 23.10 44.74 13.44
C GLY A 91 21.89 45.64 13.18
N GLU A 92 21.27 45.56 12.00
CA GLU A 92 20.02 46.26 11.67
C GLU A 92 18.76 45.51 12.17
N GLY A 93 18.84 44.91 13.36
CA GLY A 93 17.75 44.16 13.99
C GLY A 93 18.09 42.68 14.22
N PRO A 94 17.20 41.93 14.90
CA PRO A 94 17.35 40.49 15.03
C PRO A 94 17.22 39.80 13.67
N ILE A 95 17.93 38.69 13.48
CA ILE A 95 17.70 37.78 12.35
C ILE A 95 16.23 37.34 12.41
N PRO A 96 15.44 37.49 11.32
CA PRO A 96 14.01 37.18 11.32
C PRO A 96 13.70 35.73 11.67
N TYR A 97 14.50 34.81 11.14
CA TYR A 97 14.38 33.37 11.37
C TYR A 97 15.70 32.84 11.92
N PRO A 98 16.01 33.09 13.20
CA PRO A 98 17.28 32.65 13.78
C PRO A 98 17.35 31.12 13.87
N SER A 99 16.19 30.46 13.96
CA SER A 99 15.99 29.02 13.79
C SER A 99 14.85 28.83 12.77
N PRO A 100 15.15 28.56 11.50
CA PRO A 100 14.13 28.30 10.49
C PRO A 100 13.45 26.96 10.76
N ASP A 101 12.13 26.94 10.74
CA ASP A 101 11.32 25.73 10.92
C ASP A 101 10.85 25.15 9.57
N GLY A 102 10.03 24.10 9.62
CA GLY A 102 9.48 23.47 8.41
C GLY A 102 8.69 24.44 7.52
N ALA A 103 8.03 25.46 8.10
CA ALA A 103 7.30 26.46 7.35
C ALA A 103 8.22 27.28 6.43
N ARG A 104 9.51 27.40 6.78
CA ARG A 104 10.49 28.03 5.88
C ARG A 104 10.75 27.19 4.64
N CYS A 105 10.80 25.87 4.78
CA CYS A 105 10.94 24.96 3.64
C CYS A 105 9.69 25.00 2.74
N ALA A 106 8.51 24.98 3.35
CA ALA A 106 7.22 25.04 2.64
C ALA A 106 6.97 26.35 1.88
N ALA A 107 7.76 27.40 2.12
CA ALA A 107 7.72 28.61 1.30
C ALA A 107 8.18 28.35 -0.15
N CYS A 108 8.87 27.23 -0.40
CA CYS A 108 9.47 26.89 -1.68
C CYS A 108 9.23 25.44 -2.14
N HIS A 109 8.95 24.54 -1.20
CA HIS A 109 8.74 23.11 -1.46
C HIS A 109 7.31 22.74 -1.10
N ASP A 110 6.46 22.53 -2.10
CA ASP A 110 5.08 22.11 -1.84
C ASP A 110 5.05 20.74 -1.11
N GLU A 111 6.02 19.85 -1.39
CA GLU A 111 6.19 18.57 -0.69
C GLU A 111 6.45 18.74 0.82
N ALA A 112 7.02 19.87 1.25
CA ALA A 112 7.26 20.13 2.66
C ALA A 112 5.94 20.28 3.43
N THR A 113 4.84 20.63 2.76
CA THR A 113 3.50 20.68 3.38
C THR A 113 3.02 19.28 3.78
N LEU A 114 3.31 18.25 2.97
CA LEU A 114 2.98 16.86 3.27
C LEU A 114 3.80 16.34 4.45
N ILE A 115 5.10 16.64 4.48
CA ILE A 115 5.98 16.34 5.63
C ILE A 115 5.49 17.08 6.88
N MET A 116 5.09 18.34 6.74
CA MET A 116 4.53 19.12 7.84
C MET A 116 3.24 18.53 8.36
N ALA A 117 2.41 17.91 7.50
CA ALA A 117 1.22 17.16 7.89
C ALA A 117 1.50 15.68 8.25
N SER A 118 2.76 15.24 8.35
CA SER A 118 3.10 13.85 8.72
C SER A 118 2.77 13.54 10.19
N LYS A 119 2.85 12.25 10.55
CA LYS A 119 2.73 11.82 11.97
C LYS A 119 3.85 12.35 12.86
N HIS A 120 5.00 12.75 12.30
CA HIS A 120 6.03 13.44 13.07
C HIS A 120 5.57 14.80 13.61
N ASN A 121 4.51 15.39 13.04
CA ASN A 121 3.86 16.62 13.48
C ASN A 121 2.42 16.39 13.94
N LEU A 122 2.06 15.15 14.28
CA LEU A 122 0.72 14.74 14.72
C LEU A 122 -0.39 15.01 13.68
N GLY A 123 -0.06 15.05 12.39
CA GLY A 123 -1.04 15.33 11.34
C GLY A 123 -1.37 16.81 11.16
N ASP A 124 -0.72 17.72 11.90
CA ASP A 124 -0.99 19.15 11.85
C ASP A 124 0.20 19.91 11.22
N PRO A 125 0.05 20.47 10.01
CA PRO A 125 1.12 21.21 9.36
C PRO A 125 1.50 22.51 10.10
N THR A 126 0.68 22.99 11.03
CA THR A 126 1.02 24.15 11.86
C THR A 126 1.82 23.79 13.11
N ASN A 127 1.88 22.49 13.44
CA ASN A 127 2.61 21.98 14.58
C ASN A 127 4.09 21.75 14.20
N THR A 128 4.86 22.84 14.12
CA THR A 128 6.30 22.79 13.79
C THR A 128 7.22 22.75 15.02
N SER A 129 6.67 22.84 16.22
CA SER A 129 7.45 22.92 17.45
C SER A 129 6.85 22.10 18.58
N MET A 130 7.73 21.44 19.33
CA MET A 130 7.45 20.79 20.60
C MET A 130 7.81 21.74 21.73
N ILE A 131 6.83 22.07 22.57
CA ILE A 131 7.03 22.88 23.79
C ILE A 131 7.09 21.92 24.98
N ILE A 132 8.25 21.84 25.63
CA ILE A 132 8.48 21.03 26.83
C ILE A 132 8.48 21.96 28.05
N PRO A 133 7.52 21.81 28.99
CA PRO A 133 7.51 22.62 30.20
C PRO A 133 8.81 22.47 31.00
N ASP A 134 9.32 23.56 31.57
CA ASP A 134 10.57 23.56 32.36
C ASP A 134 10.51 22.64 33.61
N THR A 135 9.29 22.28 34.03
CA THR A 135 9.02 21.36 35.14
C THR A 135 9.04 19.88 34.75
N GLU A 136 9.09 19.55 33.46
CA GLU A 136 9.09 18.16 32.97
C GLU A 136 10.52 17.65 32.77
N HIS A 137 10.85 16.53 33.42
CA HIS A 137 12.20 15.94 33.43
C HIS A 137 12.66 15.35 32.08
N TYR A 138 11.93 15.55 30.99
CA TYR A 138 12.18 14.88 29.69
C TYR A 138 13.20 15.58 28.80
N VAL A 139 13.68 16.77 29.18
CA VAL A 139 14.63 17.58 28.39
C VAL A 139 16.07 17.09 28.38
N GLU A 140 16.43 16.19 29.29
CA GLU A 140 17.75 15.52 29.32
C GLU A 140 17.70 14.09 28.73
N GLY A 141 16.59 13.71 28.07
CA GLY A 141 16.25 12.31 27.82
C GLY A 141 16.62 11.77 26.44
N VAL A 142 16.88 10.46 26.41
CA VAL A 142 16.94 9.58 25.24
C VAL A 142 15.89 9.84 24.14
N CYS A 143 14.70 10.28 24.52
CA CYS A 143 13.56 10.50 23.63
C CYS A 143 13.79 11.62 22.59
N ILE A 144 14.44 12.72 22.99
CA ILE A 144 14.55 13.91 22.12
C ILE A 144 15.44 13.65 20.89
N ARG A 145 16.32 12.64 20.94
CA ARG A 145 17.11 12.22 19.77
C ARG A 145 16.23 11.84 18.58
N CYS A 146 15.12 11.14 18.83
CA CYS A 146 14.23 10.69 17.75
C CYS A 146 13.04 11.63 17.55
N HIS A 147 12.64 12.37 18.59
CA HIS A 147 11.40 13.16 18.60
C HIS A 147 11.64 14.68 18.51
N SER A 148 12.84 15.13 18.15
CA SER A 148 13.11 16.52 17.80
C SER A 148 14.20 16.65 16.75
N ALA A 149 14.13 17.71 15.93
CA ALA A 149 15.15 17.99 14.93
C ALA A 149 16.52 18.27 15.57
N GLU A 150 16.55 19.09 16.63
CA GLU A 150 17.78 19.46 17.33
C GLU A 150 18.39 18.26 18.04
N GLY A 151 17.56 17.44 18.69
CA GLY A 151 18.02 16.24 19.37
C GLY A 151 18.61 15.24 18.38
N PHE A 152 17.95 15.00 17.24
CA PHE A 152 18.54 14.19 16.18
C PHE A 152 19.87 14.77 15.73
N MET A 153 19.94 16.04 15.35
CA MET A 153 21.17 16.63 14.82
C MET A 153 22.33 16.62 15.82
N ALA A 154 22.05 16.79 17.12
CA ALA A 154 23.07 16.73 18.16
C ALA A 154 23.52 15.29 18.48
N LEU A 155 22.62 14.31 18.35
CA LEU A 155 22.80 12.96 18.92
C LEU A 155 22.71 11.83 17.89
N LYS A 156 22.62 12.14 16.60
CA LYS A 156 22.48 11.15 15.52
C LYS A 156 23.58 10.08 15.50
N GLY A 157 24.78 10.42 15.98
CA GLY A 157 25.91 9.50 16.11
C GLY A 157 25.75 8.41 17.19
N ILE A 158 24.75 8.55 18.07
CA ILE A 158 24.38 7.53 19.05
C ILE A 158 23.37 6.61 18.37
N VAL A 159 23.71 5.35 18.14
CA VAL A 159 22.85 4.36 17.48
C VAL A 159 23.06 2.99 18.14
N GLY A 160 22.06 2.12 18.06
CA GLY A 160 22.14 0.76 18.59
C GLY A 160 20.91 0.37 19.40
N ASP A 161 21.05 -0.69 20.19
CA ASP A 161 20.01 -1.15 21.11
C ASP A 161 19.79 -0.17 22.28
N GLN A 162 18.75 -0.42 23.07
CA GLN A 162 18.40 0.41 24.23
C GLN A 162 19.59 0.65 25.17
N ALA A 163 20.34 -0.41 25.51
CA ALA A 163 21.47 -0.29 26.44
C ALA A 163 22.58 0.61 25.88
N THR A 164 22.86 0.51 24.57
CA THR A 164 23.83 1.36 23.88
C THR A 164 23.40 2.82 23.88
N ILE A 165 22.11 3.06 23.58
CA ILE A 165 21.56 4.41 23.56
C ILE A 165 21.58 5.02 24.96
N GLU A 166 21.03 4.33 25.97
CA GLU A 166 20.98 4.82 27.36
C GLU A 166 22.38 5.14 27.91
N ALA A 167 23.36 4.26 27.68
CA ALA A 167 24.73 4.47 28.14
C ALA A 167 25.39 5.70 27.50
N ALA A 168 25.04 6.03 26.25
CA ALA A 168 25.56 7.21 25.57
C ALA A 168 24.91 8.50 26.07
N PHE A 169 23.64 8.45 26.46
CA PHE A 169 22.90 9.59 27.01
C PHE A 169 23.37 9.99 28.40
N ASP A 170 23.73 9.04 29.26
CA ASP A 170 24.39 9.33 30.55
C ASP A 170 25.70 10.12 30.39
N ALA A 171 26.30 10.11 29.20
CA ALA A 171 27.53 10.82 28.86
C ALA A 171 27.33 12.11 28.02
N ALA A 172 26.19 12.26 27.34
CA ALA A 172 25.88 13.40 26.47
C ALA A 172 25.19 14.51 27.26
N THR A 173 25.64 15.77 27.15
CA THR A 173 25.20 16.84 28.07
C THR A 173 24.58 18.07 27.43
N ASN A 174 24.42 18.20 26.11
CA ASN A 174 23.83 19.43 25.55
C ASN A 174 23.14 19.19 24.20
N VAL A 175 21.82 19.24 24.18
CA VAL A 175 21.06 19.61 22.97
C VAL A 175 20.92 21.13 22.95
N PRO A 176 21.12 21.81 21.81
CA PRO A 176 20.87 23.25 21.73
C PRO A 176 19.39 23.55 22.02
N GLU A 177 19.12 24.22 23.14
CA GLU A 177 17.76 24.58 23.56
C GLU A 177 17.46 26.04 23.25
N SER A 178 16.25 26.29 22.77
CA SER A 178 15.64 27.62 22.76
C SER A 178 14.56 27.68 23.83
N PHE A 179 14.30 28.86 24.39
CA PHE A 179 13.35 29.03 25.49
C PHE A 179 12.25 30.02 25.10
N ASP A 180 11.01 29.72 25.49
CA ASP A 180 9.90 30.65 25.36
C ASP A 180 9.92 31.73 26.47
N ALA A 181 8.93 32.63 26.45
CA ALA A 181 8.83 33.72 27.42
C ALA A 181 8.55 33.24 28.86
N ASP A 182 8.01 32.03 29.01
CA ASP A 182 7.69 31.39 30.29
C ASP A 182 8.84 30.52 30.80
N GLY A 183 9.90 30.35 29.99
CA GLY A 183 11.09 29.55 30.31
C GLY A 183 10.99 28.09 29.89
N ASN A 184 9.96 27.71 29.11
CA ASN A 184 9.82 26.36 28.56
C ASN A 184 10.80 26.16 27.41
N ILE A 185 11.23 24.92 27.21
CA ILE A 185 12.13 24.57 26.11
C ILE A 185 11.30 24.39 24.84
N ILE A 186 11.73 25.06 23.77
CA ILE A 186 11.17 24.93 22.42
C ILE A 186 12.17 24.16 21.58
N LEU A 187 11.74 22.99 21.11
CA LEU A 187 12.42 22.19 20.10
C LEU A 187 11.55 22.13 18.84
N HIS A 188 12.16 21.89 17.68
CA HIS A 188 11.39 21.63 16.47
C HIS A 188 10.99 20.16 16.41
N ASN A 189 9.78 19.92 15.91
CA ASN A 189 9.39 18.57 15.50
C ASN A 189 10.27 18.11 14.32
N MET A 190 10.08 16.89 13.83
CA MET A 190 10.86 16.45 12.67
C MET A 190 10.50 17.28 11.44
N VAL A 191 11.53 17.89 10.84
CA VAL A 191 11.42 18.77 9.68
C VAL A 191 12.39 18.31 8.60
N CYS A 192 12.33 18.92 7.42
CA CYS A 192 13.21 18.58 6.30
C CYS A 192 14.70 18.60 6.71
N GLY A 193 15.11 19.58 7.53
CA GLY A 193 16.47 19.70 8.05
C GLY A 193 16.92 18.55 8.96
N THR A 194 15.97 17.77 9.49
CA THR A 194 16.27 16.56 10.26
C THR A 194 16.75 15.45 9.32
N CYS A 195 16.07 15.26 8.20
CA CYS A 195 16.37 14.17 7.26
C CYS A 195 17.40 14.59 6.19
N HIS A 196 17.40 15.85 5.80
CA HIS A 196 18.23 16.39 4.73
C HIS A 196 19.16 17.47 5.25
N ASN A 197 20.36 17.53 4.67
CA ASN A 197 21.24 18.67 4.82
C ASN A 197 20.81 19.76 3.81
N PRO A 198 20.30 20.92 4.27
CA PRO A 198 19.79 21.94 3.36
C PRO A 198 20.87 22.58 2.47
N LEU A 199 22.16 22.42 2.80
CA LEU A 199 23.27 22.95 2.02
C LEU A 199 23.79 21.96 0.97
N THR A 200 23.87 20.67 1.31
CA THR A 200 24.39 19.64 0.38
C THR A 200 23.31 18.93 -0.41
N LYS A 201 22.04 19.04 0.02
CA LYS A 201 20.87 18.30 -0.50
C LYS A 201 20.93 16.79 -0.26
N GLU A 202 21.95 16.32 0.44
CA GLU A 202 22.11 14.92 0.80
C GLU A 202 21.31 14.60 2.06
N MET A 203 20.96 13.33 2.26
CA MET A 203 20.40 12.89 3.53
C MET A 203 21.42 13.01 4.66
N ASN A 204 20.94 13.38 5.85
CA ASN A 204 21.74 13.31 7.05
C ASN A 204 22.06 11.86 7.37
N THR A 205 23.33 11.56 7.65
CA THR A 205 23.75 10.25 8.15
C THR A 205 23.68 10.23 9.67
N ALA A 206 23.17 9.13 10.23
CA ALA A 206 23.10 8.94 11.68
C ALA A 206 24.51 8.80 12.27
N SER A 207 25.25 7.79 11.81
CA SER A 207 26.67 7.58 12.11
C SER A 207 27.36 7.01 10.88
N GLU A 208 28.66 7.25 10.70
CA GLU A 208 29.45 6.56 9.67
C GLU A 208 29.48 5.04 9.92
N ASP A 209 29.29 4.63 11.16
CA ASP A 209 29.27 3.22 11.58
C ASP A 209 27.85 2.63 11.62
N TRP A 210 26.78 3.40 11.36
CA TRP A 210 25.42 2.85 11.33
C TRP A 210 25.07 2.38 9.92
N THR A 211 25.13 1.07 9.73
CA THR A 211 24.80 0.39 8.48
C THR A 211 23.95 -0.81 8.86
N PRO A 212 22.64 -0.64 9.09
CA PRO A 212 21.76 -1.74 9.48
C PRO A 212 21.91 -2.87 8.45
N ASN A 213 22.24 -4.07 8.92
CA ASN A 213 22.59 -5.22 8.08
C ASN A 213 23.66 -4.97 6.99
N ASN A 214 24.61 -4.07 7.25
CA ASN A 214 25.62 -3.60 6.29
C ASN A 214 25.03 -3.02 4.98
N SER A 215 23.80 -2.51 5.02
CA SER A 215 23.16 -1.85 3.89
C SER A 215 23.95 -0.61 3.45
N ALA A 216 23.98 -0.39 2.13
CA ALA A 216 24.53 0.83 1.52
C ALA A 216 23.52 1.99 1.44
N SER A 217 22.25 1.75 1.82
CA SER A 217 21.18 2.74 1.68
C SER A 217 21.22 3.78 2.80
N ALA A 218 21.50 5.03 2.42
CA ALA A 218 21.47 6.16 3.35
C ALA A 218 20.06 6.41 3.91
N GLN A 219 19.00 6.10 3.15
CA GLN A 219 17.62 6.23 3.63
C GLN A 219 17.34 5.20 4.72
N LEU A 220 17.66 3.93 4.47
CA LEU A 220 17.46 2.87 5.47
C LEU A 220 18.23 3.19 6.75
N ALA A 221 19.50 3.57 6.63
CA ALA A 221 20.33 3.93 7.77
C ALA A 221 19.72 5.09 8.57
N LEU A 222 19.25 6.14 7.89
CA LEU A 222 18.59 7.28 8.54
C LEU A 222 17.31 6.85 9.27
N CYS A 223 16.36 6.23 8.57
CA CYS A 223 15.06 5.87 9.14
C CYS A 223 15.19 4.88 10.30
N THR A 224 15.97 3.81 10.11
CA THR A 224 16.14 2.76 11.14
C THR A 224 16.99 3.21 12.32
N SER A 225 17.73 4.32 12.20
CA SER A 225 18.41 4.91 13.36
C SER A 225 17.41 5.40 14.42
N CYS A 226 16.16 5.70 14.05
CA CYS A 226 15.09 6.10 14.96
C CYS A 226 14.01 5.02 15.13
N HIS A 227 13.68 4.31 14.04
CA HIS A 227 12.55 3.39 13.99
C HIS A 227 12.90 1.90 14.17
N ASN A 228 14.16 1.60 14.52
CA ASN A 228 14.68 0.28 14.90
C ASN A 228 14.20 -0.91 14.04
N TYR A 229 15.08 -1.41 13.17
CA TYR A 229 14.84 -2.63 12.39
C TYR A 229 15.89 -3.73 12.66
N LYS A 230 17.12 -3.54 12.17
CA LYS A 230 18.25 -4.46 12.35
C LYS A 230 19.47 -3.71 12.86
N MET A 231 20.24 -4.37 13.72
CA MET A 231 21.59 -3.95 14.07
C MET A 231 22.55 -4.17 12.89
N ASN A 232 23.76 -3.62 12.98
CA ASN A 232 24.78 -3.79 11.94
C ASN A 232 25.17 -5.26 11.69
N ASP A 233 25.09 -6.10 12.72
CA ASP A 233 25.41 -7.53 12.64
C ASP A 233 24.22 -8.39 12.17
N GLY A 234 23.10 -7.76 11.82
CA GLY A 234 21.87 -8.43 11.38
C GLY A 234 20.91 -8.79 12.51
N THR A 235 21.26 -8.57 13.78
CA THR A 235 20.36 -8.85 14.91
C THR A 235 19.09 -8.01 14.81
N ILE A 236 17.92 -8.66 14.91
CA ILE A 236 16.62 -7.97 14.85
C ILE A 236 16.40 -7.14 16.11
N MET A 237 15.94 -5.90 15.96
CA MET A 237 15.55 -5.05 17.09
C MET A 237 14.05 -5.18 17.37
N ALA A 238 13.71 -5.68 18.56
CA ALA A 238 12.34 -5.84 19.04
C ALA A 238 12.27 -5.82 20.58
N SER A 239 11.68 -6.84 21.21
CA SER A 239 11.46 -6.92 22.66
C SER A 239 12.74 -7.15 23.49
N GLY A 240 13.80 -7.67 22.86
CA GLY A 240 15.01 -8.12 23.57
C GLY A 240 14.92 -9.56 24.09
N ASP A 241 13.77 -10.21 23.89
CA ASP A 241 13.56 -11.60 24.27
C ASP A 241 13.99 -12.55 23.14
N ASP A 242 14.34 -13.78 23.52
CA ASP A 242 14.45 -14.89 22.59
C ASP A 242 13.02 -15.33 22.23
N TYR A 243 12.67 -15.30 20.94
CA TYR A 243 11.38 -15.77 20.48
C TYR A 243 11.53 -16.98 19.56
N THR A 244 10.59 -17.92 19.67
CA THR A 244 10.55 -19.17 18.91
C THR A 244 9.30 -19.23 18.04
N VAL A 245 9.50 -19.20 16.71
CA VAL A 245 8.42 -19.44 15.74
C VAL A 245 7.89 -20.86 15.92
N SER A 246 6.59 -20.98 16.21
CA SER A 246 5.93 -22.28 16.16
C SER A 246 5.63 -22.62 14.70
N THR A 247 6.27 -23.66 14.17
CA THR A 247 5.94 -24.24 12.86
C THR A 247 4.60 -24.97 12.84
N ASP A 248 3.93 -25.06 14.00
CA ASP A 248 2.67 -25.77 14.21
C ASP A 248 1.57 -24.76 14.61
N ALA A 249 1.32 -23.77 13.75
CA ALA A 249 0.09 -22.96 13.81
C ALA A 249 -1.11 -23.82 13.38
N GLY A 250 -1.32 -24.94 14.07
CA GLY A 250 -2.47 -25.80 13.90
C GLY A 250 -3.70 -25.13 14.49
N VAL A 251 -4.50 -24.50 13.63
CA VAL A 251 -5.97 -24.35 13.51
C VAL A 251 -6.90 -24.38 14.75
N ASP A 252 -6.52 -24.89 15.91
CA ASP A 252 -7.46 -25.27 16.97
C ASP A 252 -7.24 -24.54 18.32
N GLY A 253 -6.74 -23.31 18.34
CA GLY A 253 -6.85 -22.41 19.50
C GLY A 253 -6.40 -22.98 20.87
N GLU A 254 -5.57 -24.02 20.89
CA GLU A 254 -5.04 -24.60 22.13
C GLU A 254 -3.87 -23.74 22.59
N TYR A 255 -4.01 -23.17 23.79
CA TYR A 255 -2.97 -22.44 24.49
C TYR A 255 -1.66 -23.23 24.48
N PHE A 256 -0.62 -22.65 23.89
CA PHE A 256 0.74 -23.20 23.88
C PHE A 256 1.17 -23.59 25.30
N THR A 257 1.50 -24.86 25.51
CA THR A 257 2.21 -25.28 26.72
C THR A 257 3.71 -25.24 26.49
N ASP A 258 4.46 -24.80 27.49
CA ASP A 258 5.90 -24.51 27.55
C ASP A 258 6.87 -25.60 26.98
N ASP A 259 6.38 -26.77 26.57
CA ASP A 259 7.19 -27.98 26.27
C ASP A 259 7.27 -28.38 24.78
N ASP A 260 6.54 -27.75 23.85
CA ASP A 260 6.53 -28.11 22.40
C ASP A 260 7.35 -27.16 21.50
N VAL A 261 8.34 -26.48 22.08
CA VAL A 261 9.12 -25.43 21.41
C VAL A 261 10.20 -26.01 20.47
N LEU A 262 9.93 -25.99 19.16
CA LEU A 262 10.96 -26.15 18.12
C LEU A 262 11.78 -24.86 18.01
N SER A 263 13.08 -25.00 18.30
CA SER A 263 14.03 -23.90 18.50
C SER A 263 14.57 -23.31 17.19
N ALA A 264 13.79 -22.49 16.49
CA ALA A 264 14.34 -21.58 15.47
C ALA A 264 14.84 -20.24 16.06
N GLY A 265 14.90 -20.16 17.41
CA GLY A 265 15.23 -19.00 18.25
C GLY A 265 15.97 -17.85 17.58
N ILE A 266 15.23 -16.78 17.28
CA ILE A 266 15.82 -15.48 16.97
C ILE A 266 16.02 -14.77 18.29
N THR A 267 17.28 -14.49 18.64
CA THR A 267 17.59 -13.54 19.71
C THR A 267 17.38 -12.13 19.17
N THR A 268 16.49 -11.37 19.81
CA THR A 268 16.26 -9.97 19.47
C THR A 268 17.03 -9.04 20.41
N ALA A 269 17.37 -7.85 19.93
CA ALA A 269 17.87 -6.76 20.76
C ALA A 269 16.71 -5.83 21.16
N MET A 270 16.82 -5.14 22.30
CA MET A 270 15.77 -4.20 22.75
C MET A 270 15.72 -2.97 21.84
N ALA A 271 14.56 -2.72 21.22
CA ALA A 271 14.29 -1.62 20.30
C ALA A 271 14.05 -0.28 21.03
N GLY A 272 15.05 0.19 21.77
CA GLY A 272 14.97 1.45 22.52
C GLY A 272 13.90 1.41 23.62
N HIS A 273 13.00 2.40 23.63
CA HIS A 273 11.86 2.49 24.57
C HIS A 273 10.51 2.13 23.92
N HIS A 274 10.55 1.38 22.82
CA HIS A 274 9.38 0.92 22.08
C HIS A 274 9.33 -0.62 21.98
N GLU A 275 10.18 -1.31 22.74
CA GLU A 275 10.36 -2.76 22.77
C GLU A 275 9.05 -3.53 23.08
N ASN A 276 8.12 -2.89 23.78
CA ASN A 276 6.82 -3.44 24.16
C ASN A 276 5.65 -2.92 23.32
N ALA A 277 5.89 -2.09 22.32
CA ALA A 277 4.87 -1.49 21.46
C ALA A 277 5.02 -2.03 20.03
N TRP A 278 4.48 -3.22 19.78
CA TRP A 278 4.66 -3.96 18.52
C TRP A 278 4.41 -3.11 17.26
N TYR A 279 3.39 -2.23 17.28
CA TYR A 279 3.02 -1.33 16.18
C TYR A 279 4.03 -0.20 15.92
N ARG A 280 5.08 -0.10 16.72
CA ARG A 280 6.21 0.83 16.56
C ARG A 280 7.52 0.13 16.18
N LEU A 281 7.50 -1.20 16.08
CA LEU A 281 8.64 -2.01 15.69
C LEU A 281 8.56 -2.29 14.19
N ILE A 282 9.54 -1.88 13.39
CA ILE A 282 9.53 -2.19 11.95
C ILE A 282 9.48 -3.70 11.73
N ALA A 283 10.25 -4.45 12.51
CA ALA A 283 10.36 -5.90 12.38
C ALA A 283 9.04 -6.65 12.59
N SER A 284 8.04 -6.08 13.30
CA SER A 284 6.77 -6.77 13.55
C SER A 284 5.92 -6.99 12.29
N THR A 285 6.26 -6.31 11.19
CA THR A 285 5.55 -6.42 9.91
C THR A 285 6.50 -6.44 8.71
N HIS A 286 7.80 -6.18 8.90
CA HIS A 286 8.78 -6.05 7.82
C HIS A 286 9.98 -7.00 7.96
N PHE A 287 9.80 -8.09 8.71
CA PHE A 287 10.79 -9.13 8.86
C PHE A 287 10.13 -10.48 8.67
N ASP A 288 10.71 -11.28 7.76
CA ASP A 288 10.35 -12.66 7.52
C ASP A 288 11.48 -13.55 8.04
N ASN A 289 11.20 -14.59 8.82
CA ASN A 289 12.27 -15.40 9.40
C ASN A 289 12.81 -16.39 8.36
N PRO A 290 14.09 -16.32 7.93
CA PRO A 290 14.63 -17.26 6.94
C PRO A 290 14.68 -18.73 7.42
N SER A 291 14.36 -18.98 8.69
CA SER A 291 14.26 -20.34 9.26
C SER A 291 12.82 -20.82 9.46
N SER A 292 11.81 -19.99 9.23
CA SER A 292 10.41 -20.42 9.25
C SER A 292 10.09 -21.11 7.91
N GLU A 293 9.25 -22.15 7.94
CA GLU A 293 8.77 -22.83 6.73
C GLU A 293 7.25 -22.67 6.67
N GLY A 294 6.74 -22.23 5.52
CA GLY A 294 5.29 -22.12 5.27
C GLY A 294 4.59 -20.97 5.99
N VAL A 295 5.35 -20.05 6.57
CA VAL A 295 4.85 -18.81 7.19
C VAL A 295 5.63 -17.65 6.59
N ILE A 296 4.95 -16.52 6.35
CA ILE A 296 5.59 -15.26 5.92
C ILE A 296 5.30 -14.21 6.99
N GLU A 297 6.25 -13.94 7.88
CA GLU A 297 6.03 -13.05 9.04
C GLU A 297 6.08 -11.55 8.69
N GLY A 298 6.60 -11.21 7.51
CA GLY A 298 6.77 -9.80 7.16
C GLY A 298 7.07 -9.48 5.70
N TYR A 299 6.88 -8.21 5.35
CA TYR A 299 7.34 -7.63 4.10
C TYR A 299 8.86 -7.38 4.17
N VAL A 300 9.65 -8.13 3.41
CA VAL A 300 11.11 -7.96 3.44
C VAL A 300 11.49 -6.66 2.73
N ILE A 301 12.19 -5.79 3.44
CA ILE A 301 12.65 -4.51 2.91
C ILE A 301 13.77 -4.76 1.89
N ARG A 302 13.73 -4.05 0.76
CA ARG A 302 14.84 -4.07 -0.22
C ARG A 302 16.02 -3.23 0.27
N GLU A 303 16.68 -3.67 1.32
CA GLU A 303 17.61 -2.87 2.13
C GLU A 303 18.73 -2.18 1.34
N ASN A 304 19.12 -2.72 0.18
CA ASN A 304 20.17 -2.16 -0.69
C ASN A 304 19.63 -1.23 -1.79
N GLY A 305 18.33 -1.01 -1.87
CA GLY A 305 17.70 -0.06 -2.79
C GLY A 305 18.08 1.39 -2.49
N GLU A 306 17.85 2.27 -3.47
CA GLU A 306 18.04 3.71 -3.28
C GLU A 306 17.03 4.28 -2.27
N THR A 307 15.81 3.76 -2.27
CA THR A 307 14.67 4.24 -1.46
C THR A 307 13.88 3.10 -0.79
N PRO A 308 14.53 2.24 0.02
CA PRO A 308 13.93 1.02 0.58
C PRO A 308 12.67 1.27 1.40
N CYS A 309 12.60 2.37 2.14
CA CYS A 309 11.41 2.73 2.91
C CYS A 309 10.34 3.34 2.01
N PHE A 310 10.73 4.08 0.97
CA PHE A 310 9.77 4.69 0.04
C PHE A 310 9.32 3.78 -1.12
N ASP A 311 9.83 2.56 -1.15
CA ASP A 311 9.29 1.50 -2.00
C ASP A 311 7.80 1.23 -1.67
N CYS A 312 7.39 1.49 -0.43
CA CYS A 312 6.00 1.34 0.02
C CYS A 312 5.42 2.58 0.71
N HIS A 313 6.24 3.47 1.28
CA HIS A 313 5.74 4.65 2.01
C HIS A 313 6.05 5.96 1.26
N GLY A 314 5.22 6.98 1.40
CA GLY A 314 5.61 8.32 1.01
C GLY A 314 6.23 9.11 2.17
N HIS A 315 6.53 10.38 1.93
CA HIS A 315 7.07 11.30 2.93
C HIS A 315 6.09 11.63 4.06
N GLU A 316 4.81 11.30 3.92
CA GLU A 316 3.78 11.42 4.95
C GLU A 316 4.03 10.46 6.13
N LEU A 317 4.62 9.28 5.88
CA LEU A 317 4.95 8.28 6.90
C LEU A 317 3.77 7.93 7.82
N ILE A 318 2.54 7.98 7.29
CA ILE A 318 1.31 7.72 8.05
C ILE A 318 0.86 6.29 7.74
N THR A 319 1.05 5.38 8.71
CA THR A 319 0.53 4.01 8.64
C THR A 319 -0.68 3.80 9.54
N ASN A 320 -0.70 4.40 10.74
CA ASN A 320 -1.77 4.25 11.75
C ASN A 320 -2.03 2.81 12.22
N THR A 321 -0.99 1.97 12.21
CA THR A 321 -1.05 0.59 12.72
C THR A 321 -1.50 0.49 14.19
N GLY A 322 -1.38 1.56 14.98
CA GLY A 322 -1.87 1.62 16.36
C GLY A 322 -3.32 2.11 16.53
N GLU A 323 -4.02 2.46 15.44
CA GLU A 323 -5.36 3.08 15.45
C GLU A 323 -6.38 2.25 14.63
N LEU A 324 -6.18 0.93 14.55
CA LEU A 324 -6.99 0.03 13.70
C LEU A 324 -8.47 -0.08 14.11
N ASP A 325 -8.79 0.24 15.37
CA ASP A 325 -10.16 0.31 15.89
C ASP A 325 -10.96 1.50 15.32
N ASP A 326 -10.30 2.47 14.69
CA ASP A 326 -10.89 3.66 14.11
C ASP A 326 -10.84 3.58 12.57
N PRO A 327 -11.96 3.26 11.89
CA PRO A 327 -12.02 3.22 10.43
C PRO A 327 -11.61 4.54 9.77
N GLU A 328 -11.82 5.69 10.44
CA GLU A 328 -11.41 7.00 9.92
C GLU A 328 -9.88 7.21 10.01
N ALA A 329 -9.19 6.41 10.84
CA ALA A 329 -7.74 6.44 10.98
C ALA A 329 -7.03 5.45 10.03
N LEU A 330 -7.73 4.56 9.35
CA LEU A 330 -7.09 3.64 8.41
C LEU A 330 -6.44 4.39 7.24
N THR A 331 -5.24 3.97 6.90
CA THR A 331 -4.47 4.48 5.77
C THR A 331 -4.47 3.47 4.63
N ILE A 332 -4.06 3.90 3.43
CA ILE A 332 -3.84 2.98 2.30
C ILE A 332 -2.87 1.85 2.68
N HIS A 333 -1.88 2.11 3.53
CA HIS A 333 -0.89 1.12 3.94
C HIS A 333 -1.51 0.03 4.83
N THR A 334 -2.35 0.42 5.80
CA THR A 334 -3.04 -0.55 6.67
C THR A 334 -4.11 -1.32 5.91
N GLN A 335 -4.88 -0.64 5.05
CA GLN A 335 -5.87 -1.30 4.19
C GLN A 335 -5.19 -2.34 3.30
N TRP A 336 -4.11 -1.93 2.63
CA TRP A 336 -3.32 -2.83 1.81
C TRP A 336 -2.78 -4.01 2.61
N ALA A 337 -2.21 -3.77 3.80
CA ALA A 337 -1.63 -4.82 4.64
C ALA A 337 -2.67 -5.80 5.22
N GLN A 338 -3.94 -5.43 5.24
CA GLN A 338 -5.07 -6.29 5.58
C GLN A 338 -5.66 -7.02 4.37
N SER A 339 -5.34 -6.57 3.15
CA SER A 339 -5.90 -7.16 1.93
C SER A 339 -5.33 -8.54 1.59
N GLY A 340 -6.03 -9.24 0.68
CA GLY A 340 -5.53 -10.51 0.12
C GLY A 340 -4.21 -10.38 -0.65
N HIS A 341 -3.90 -9.20 -1.21
CA HIS A 341 -2.62 -8.95 -1.90
C HIS A 341 -1.42 -8.95 -0.95
N ALA A 342 -1.65 -8.57 0.31
CA ALA A 342 -0.72 -8.65 1.42
C ALA A 342 -0.75 -10.00 2.14
N GLY A 343 -1.53 -10.97 1.65
CA GLY A 343 -1.79 -12.23 2.36
C GLY A 343 -2.48 -12.03 3.72
N LYS A 344 -3.13 -10.88 3.93
CA LYS A 344 -3.77 -10.49 5.19
C LYS A 344 -2.79 -10.44 6.37
N LEU A 345 -1.51 -10.11 6.12
CA LEU A 345 -0.46 -10.14 7.15
C LEU A 345 -0.88 -9.35 8.40
N LEU A 346 -1.37 -8.11 8.24
CA LEU A 346 -1.71 -7.28 9.39
C LEU A 346 -2.90 -7.84 10.17
N GLU A 347 -3.89 -8.47 9.51
CA GLU A 347 -4.98 -9.15 10.23
C GLU A 347 -4.44 -10.29 11.10
N ASN A 348 -3.51 -11.09 10.57
CA ASN A 348 -2.89 -12.20 11.30
C ASN A 348 -2.08 -11.70 12.51
N VAL A 349 -1.32 -10.61 12.33
CA VAL A 349 -0.56 -9.98 13.41
C VAL A 349 -1.48 -9.45 14.51
N VAL A 350 -2.55 -8.75 14.16
CA VAL A 350 -3.51 -8.23 15.13
C VAL A 350 -4.19 -9.35 15.90
N ALA A 351 -4.65 -10.40 15.21
CA ALA A 351 -5.27 -11.55 15.85
C ALA A 351 -4.32 -12.25 16.85
N ALA A 352 -3.03 -12.37 16.51
CA ALA A 352 -2.03 -12.94 17.42
C ALA A 352 -1.79 -12.05 18.65
N VAL A 353 -1.70 -10.73 18.47
CA VAL A 353 -1.51 -9.76 19.55
C VAL A 353 -2.72 -9.72 20.50
N GLU A 354 -3.94 -9.75 19.96
CA GLU A 354 -5.19 -9.75 20.74
C GLU A 354 -5.37 -11.03 21.57
N ALA A 355 -4.80 -12.15 21.12
CA ALA A 355 -4.80 -13.40 21.88
C ALA A 355 -3.87 -13.35 23.11
N VAL A 356 -2.95 -12.37 23.21
CA VAL A 356 -2.04 -12.21 24.34
C VAL A 356 -2.69 -11.35 25.42
N ASP A 357 -2.89 -11.95 26.59
CA ASP A 357 -3.37 -11.24 27.77
C ASP A 357 -2.23 -10.55 28.54
N CYS A 358 -2.04 -9.24 28.33
CA CYS A 358 -1.07 -8.44 29.12
C CYS A 358 -1.58 -8.05 30.53
N ASN A 359 -2.69 -8.60 31.05
CA ASN A 359 -3.28 -8.18 32.33
C ASN A 359 -2.41 -8.47 33.59
N ASP A 360 -1.27 -9.14 33.47
CA ASP A 360 -0.38 -9.45 34.61
C ASP A 360 0.68 -8.36 34.90
N LEU A 361 0.67 -7.24 34.17
CA LEU A 361 1.47 -6.04 34.51
C LEU A 361 0.74 -5.18 35.55
N ASP A 362 0.57 -5.78 36.73
CA ASP A 362 -0.10 -5.27 37.93
C ASP A 362 0.66 -4.05 38.51
N GLY A 363 0.45 -2.87 37.91
CA GLY A 363 1.05 -1.62 38.43
C GLY A 363 0.68 -0.32 37.74
N MET A 364 0.28 -0.34 36.45
CA MET A 364 -0.17 0.85 35.72
C MET A 364 -1.66 0.70 35.43
N GLY A 365 -2.48 1.34 36.26
CA GLY A 365 -3.90 1.03 36.41
C GLY A 365 -4.78 1.24 35.18
N THR A 366 -5.86 0.44 35.20
CA THR A 366 -7.11 0.46 34.43
C THR A 366 -7.09 -0.18 33.03
N ALA A 367 -7.74 -1.34 32.97
CA ALA A 367 -8.17 -2.03 31.77
C ALA A 367 -8.93 -1.08 30.83
N SER A 368 -8.33 -0.83 29.65
CA SER A 368 -8.91 -0.10 28.53
C SER A 368 -9.10 -1.10 27.39
N THR A 369 -10.28 -1.11 26.77
CA THR A 369 -10.74 -2.10 25.77
C THR A 369 -10.34 -1.74 24.33
N SER A 370 -9.19 -1.11 24.12
CA SER A 370 -8.68 -0.71 22.79
C SER A 370 -7.43 -1.51 22.45
N ILE A 371 -7.26 -1.97 21.21
CA ILE A 371 -6.10 -2.78 20.73
C ILE A 371 -4.75 -2.10 21.01
N SER A 372 -4.75 -0.79 21.25
CA SER A 372 -3.59 0.10 21.40
C SER A 372 -2.82 0.07 22.73
N HIS A 373 -3.22 -0.70 23.76
CA HIS A 373 -2.68 -0.47 25.12
C HIS A 373 -2.24 -1.69 25.95
N GLY A 374 -2.23 -2.90 25.38
CA GLY A 374 -1.26 -3.88 25.84
C GLY A 374 0.11 -3.37 25.41
N ARG A 375 1.02 -3.11 26.36
CA ARG A 375 2.42 -2.87 26.06
C ARG A 375 3.23 -3.86 26.86
N CYS A 376 3.34 -5.06 26.33
CA CYS A 376 4.12 -6.12 26.93
C CYS A 376 4.99 -6.81 25.88
N ASN A 377 6.11 -7.39 26.32
CA ASN A 377 7.06 -8.04 25.42
C ASN A 377 6.41 -9.23 24.72
N GLU A 378 5.47 -9.91 25.38
CA GLU A 378 4.74 -11.05 24.86
C GLU A 378 3.93 -10.67 23.61
N GLN A 379 3.34 -9.47 23.58
CA GLN A 379 2.65 -8.97 22.39
C GLN A 379 3.62 -8.64 21.26
N ALA A 380 4.77 -8.03 21.55
CA ALA A 380 5.80 -7.78 20.54
C ALA A 380 6.34 -9.09 19.94
N SER A 381 6.56 -10.10 20.77
CA SER A 381 6.95 -11.44 20.34
C SER A 381 5.86 -12.14 19.53
N ALA A 382 4.59 -12.02 19.94
CA ALA A 382 3.45 -12.57 19.18
C ALA A 382 3.26 -11.89 17.82
N ALA A 383 3.56 -10.58 17.71
CA ALA A 383 3.53 -9.89 16.43
C ALA A 383 4.63 -10.40 15.48
N LEU A 384 5.86 -10.58 15.98
CA LEU A 384 6.97 -11.15 15.20
C LEU A 384 6.77 -12.60 14.77
N ALA A 385 5.90 -13.32 15.48
CA ALA A 385 5.54 -14.70 15.22
C ALA A 385 4.52 -14.88 14.10
N ALA A 386 3.68 -13.86 13.94
CA ALA A 386 2.47 -13.96 13.17
C ALA A 386 2.77 -13.70 11.71
N GLY A 387 2.21 -14.51 10.84
CA GLY A 387 2.49 -14.43 9.42
C GLY A 387 1.38 -14.96 8.54
N VAL A 388 1.58 -14.81 7.23
CA VAL A 388 0.73 -15.38 6.20
C VAL A 388 0.96 -16.89 6.15
N THR A 389 -0.12 -17.67 6.10
CA THR A 389 -0.09 -19.14 6.00
C THR A 389 -1.00 -19.60 4.87
N ASP A 390 -0.98 -20.90 4.54
CA ASP A 390 -1.89 -21.45 3.52
C ASP A 390 -3.37 -21.25 3.86
N ALA A 391 -3.71 -21.09 5.13
CA ALA A 391 -5.08 -20.82 5.55
C ALA A 391 -5.53 -19.38 5.25
N THR A 392 -4.60 -18.42 5.25
CA THR A 392 -4.90 -16.98 5.18
C THR A 392 -4.46 -16.32 3.87
N GLY A 393 -3.45 -16.90 3.20
CA GLY A 393 -2.88 -16.40 1.97
C GLY A 393 -2.16 -17.49 1.17
N ILE A 394 -2.89 -18.55 0.79
CA ILE A 394 -2.37 -19.68 -0.02
C ILE A 394 -1.68 -19.24 -1.32
N GLY A 395 -2.09 -18.10 -1.89
CA GLY A 395 -1.44 -17.52 -3.07
C GLY A 395 0.03 -17.15 -2.83
N TRP A 396 0.44 -16.99 -1.57
CA TRP A 396 1.76 -16.50 -1.21
C TRP A 396 2.60 -17.51 -0.42
N SER A 397 2.01 -18.27 0.50
CA SER A 397 2.76 -19.19 1.37
C SER A 397 2.95 -20.59 0.80
N HIS A 398 2.11 -21.00 -0.17
CA HIS A 398 1.98 -22.41 -0.53
C HIS A 398 3.19 -23.00 -1.26
N TYR A 399 3.92 -22.17 -1.99
CA TYR A 399 5.17 -22.56 -2.63
C TYR A 399 6.26 -21.60 -2.27
N ASN A 400 7.49 -22.10 -2.38
CA ASN A 400 8.64 -21.22 -2.50
C ASN A 400 8.60 -20.52 -3.86
N TRP A 401 8.06 -19.31 -3.90
CA TRP A 401 7.88 -18.56 -5.13
C TRP A 401 9.16 -17.92 -5.63
N ASP A 402 10.14 -17.67 -4.77
CA ASP A 402 11.40 -17.04 -5.16
C ASP A 402 12.43 -18.04 -5.75
N SER A 403 12.11 -19.34 -5.74
CA SER A 403 12.82 -20.39 -6.49
C SER A 403 12.58 -20.24 -7.99
N THR A 404 13.51 -19.56 -8.66
CA THR A 404 13.42 -19.26 -10.09
C THR A 404 13.44 -20.53 -10.94
N ASP A 405 14.26 -21.52 -10.58
CA ASP A 405 14.35 -22.79 -11.32
C ASP A 405 13.05 -23.62 -11.24
N ALA A 406 12.32 -23.58 -10.12
CA ALA A 406 11.11 -24.37 -9.93
C ALA A 406 9.82 -23.61 -10.27
N ARG A 407 9.82 -22.28 -10.12
CA ARG A 407 8.63 -21.42 -10.14
C ARG A 407 8.79 -20.13 -10.93
N GLY A 408 9.86 -19.96 -11.72
CA GLY A 408 10.13 -18.75 -12.50
C GLY A 408 8.91 -18.19 -13.23
N ASP A 409 8.19 -19.03 -13.99
CA ASP A 409 7.02 -18.59 -14.77
C ASP A 409 5.83 -18.13 -13.90
N CYS A 410 5.80 -18.48 -12.62
CA CYS A 410 4.75 -18.10 -11.67
C CYS A 410 5.07 -16.78 -10.95
N GLN A 411 6.35 -16.38 -10.90
CA GLN A 411 6.81 -15.19 -10.18
C GLN A 411 6.12 -13.91 -10.68
N MET A 412 5.74 -13.84 -11.95
CA MET A 412 5.01 -12.70 -12.53
C MET A 412 3.69 -12.35 -11.80
N CYS A 413 3.07 -13.30 -11.09
CA CYS A 413 1.82 -13.06 -10.36
C CYS A 413 1.98 -13.22 -8.84
N HIS A 414 2.94 -14.02 -8.39
CA HIS A 414 3.09 -14.42 -6.99
C HIS A 414 4.22 -13.71 -6.25
N THR A 415 4.91 -12.78 -6.91
CA THR A 415 6.01 -12.00 -6.32
C THR A 415 6.02 -10.59 -6.91
N SER A 416 6.46 -9.61 -6.13
CA SER A 416 6.64 -8.23 -6.59
C SER A 416 7.76 -8.11 -7.61
N THR A 417 8.87 -8.82 -7.37
CA THR A 417 10.05 -8.85 -8.24
C THR A 417 9.66 -9.39 -9.62
N GLY A 418 8.99 -10.55 -9.64
CA GLY A 418 8.54 -11.16 -10.88
C GLY A 418 7.52 -10.32 -11.62
N PHE A 419 6.55 -9.72 -10.93
CA PHE A 419 5.56 -8.83 -11.55
C PHE A 419 6.24 -7.63 -12.19
N MET A 420 7.10 -6.92 -11.45
CA MET A 420 7.80 -5.73 -11.92
C MET A 420 8.62 -6.03 -13.18
N ASN A 421 9.34 -7.15 -13.19
CA ASN A 421 10.16 -7.55 -14.33
C ASN A 421 9.30 -7.96 -15.53
N TYR A 422 8.20 -8.68 -15.30
CA TYR A 422 7.27 -9.04 -16.36
C TYR A 422 6.67 -7.80 -17.04
N VAL A 423 6.15 -6.86 -16.27
CA VAL A 423 5.47 -5.68 -16.86
C VAL A 423 6.44 -4.70 -17.52
N ALA A 424 7.73 -4.75 -17.18
CA ALA A 424 8.76 -3.94 -17.83
C ALA A 424 9.06 -4.40 -19.27
N ASP A 425 9.01 -5.70 -19.54
CA ASP A 425 9.15 -6.27 -20.89
C ASP A 425 8.32 -7.57 -21.05
N PRO A 426 6.99 -7.50 -21.22
CA PRO A 426 6.15 -8.69 -21.26
C PRO A 426 6.50 -9.65 -22.41
N ALA A 427 6.97 -9.12 -23.54
CA ALA A 427 7.29 -9.92 -24.72
C ALA A 427 8.69 -10.57 -24.63
N GLY A 428 9.61 -9.94 -23.89
CA GLY A 428 10.97 -10.41 -23.66
C GLY A 428 11.23 -11.00 -22.28
N TYR A 429 10.20 -11.14 -21.43
CA TYR A 429 10.33 -11.58 -20.04
C TYR A 429 11.15 -12.85 -19.92
N ASP A 430 12.26 -12.75 -19.18
CA ASP A 430 13.12 -13.87 -18.81
C ASP A 430 13.07 -14.02 -17.29
N VAL A 431 12.62 -15.18 -16.82
CA VAL A 431 12.54 -15.48 -15.39
C VAL A 431 13.91 -15.44 -14.71
N ALA A 432 14.99 -15.65 -15.46
CA ALA A 432 16.36 -15.55 -14.96
C ALA A 432 16.76 -14.12 -14.56
N ASP A 433 16.01 -13.10 -15.00
CA ASP A 433 16.23 -11.70 -14.62
C ASP A 433 15.55 -11.34 -13.27
N ASN A 434 14.79 -12.26 -12.67
CA ASN A 434 14.22 -12.07 -11.34
C ASN A 434 15.31 -12.19 -10.27
N ASP A 435 15.61 -11.06 -9.63
CA ASP A 435 16.65 -10.93 -8.60
C ASP A 435 16.01 -10.70 -7.22
N PHE A 436 16.00 -11.75 -6.41
CA PHE A 436 15.53 -11.70 -5.03
C PHE A 436 16.68 -11.60 -4.03
N SER A 437 17.83 -11.07 -4.41
CA SER A 437 18.99 -10.92 -3.51
C SER A 437 18.77 -10.03 -2.29
N HIS A 438 17.62 -9.38 -2.19
CA HIS A 438 17.17 -8.70 -0.97
C HIS A 438 16.64 -9.66 0.10
N LEU A 439 16.29 -10.89 -0.27
CA LEU A 439 15.91 -11.97 0.64
C LEU A 439 17.16 -12.70 1.14
N ASP A 440 17.20 -12.99 2.45
CA ASP A 440 18.37 -13.57 3.11
C ASP A 440 18.68 -14.97 2.57
N GLY A 441 19.95 -15.22 2.24
CA GLY A 441 20.38 -16.51 1.70
C GLY A 441 19.83 -16.89 0.32
N TRP A 442 19.14 -15.99 -0.39
CA TRP A 442 18.52 -16.31 -1.68
C TRP A 442 19.52 -16.83 -2.73
N ASN A 443 19.06 -17.80 -3.51
CA ASN A 443 19.66 -18.17 -4.79
C ASN A 443 18.60 -18.64 -5.79
N ALA A 444 18.88 -18.54 -7.08
CA ALA A 444 17.92 -18.87 -8.14
C ALA A 444 17.40 -20.33 -8.13
N VAL A 445 18.16 -21.27 -7.56
CA VAL A 445 17.80 -22.70 -7.57
C VAL A 445 16.86 -23.02 -6.41
N ASP A 446 17.35 -22.83 -5.19
CA ASP A 446 16.66 -23.24 -3.97
C ASP A 446 15.77 -22.14 -3.38
N GLY A 447 15.89 -20.91 -3.89
CA GLY A 447 15.21 -19.73 -3.34
C GLY A 447 15.86 -19.21 -2.06
N SER A 448 15.09 -18.46 -1.27
CA SER A 448 15.38 -18.09 0.12
C SER A 448 14.58 -18.98 1.08
N GLY A 449 14.94 -18.93 2.37
CA GLY A 449 14.03 -19.36 3.44
C GLY A 449 12.95 -18.32 3.75
N GLN A 450 13.09 -17.09 3.24
CA GLN A 450 12.05 -16.07 3.22
C GLN A 450 11.20 -16.18 1.96
N ASN A 451 10.06 -15.50 1.92
CA ASN A 451 9.23 -15.34 0.73
C ASN A 451 8.83 -13.87 0.50
N GLU A 452 8.56 -13.56 -0.78
CA GLU A 452 8.06 -12.25 -1.19
C GLU A 452 6.53 -12.30 -1.37
N LEU A 453 5.83 -11.29 -0.85
CA LEU A 453 4.42 -11.04 -1.15
C LEU A 453 4.32 -10.10 -2.37
N LEU A 454 3.11 -9.75 -2.79
CA LEU A 454 2.94 -8.50 -3.52
C LEU A 454 3.22 -7.36 -2.55
N TYR A 455 3.99 -6.36 -2.99
CA TYR A 455 4.46 -5.16 -2.30
C TYR A 455 4.03 -3.95 -3.14
N CYS A 456 3.97 -2.74 -2.56
CA CYS A 456 3.51 -1.54 -3.26
C CYS A 456 4.29 -1.28 -4.56
N TRP A 457 5.62 -1.41 -4.52
CA TRP A 457 6.47 -1.23 -5.70
C TRP A 457 6.27 -2.30 -6.78
N GLY A 458 5.57 -3.41 -6.51
CA GLY A 458 5.12 -4.33 -7.55
C GLY A 458 4.19 -3.62 -8.53
N CYS A 459 3.11 -3.02 -8.01
CA CYS A 459 2.11 -2.31 -8.81
C CYS A 459 2.58 -0.90 -9.22
N HIS A 460 3.29 -0.21 -8.35
CA HIS A 460 3.67 1.19 -8.53
C HIS A 460 5.11 1.34 -9.02
N SER A 461 5.33 2.15 -10.06
CA SER A 461 6.68 2.62 -10.40
C SER A 461 7.19 3.66 -9.40
N ASN A 462 6.27 4.33 -8.70
CA ASN A 462 6.54 5.21 -7.59
C ASN A 462 5.33 5.18 -6.62
N ALA A 463 5.52 4.60 -5.43
CA ALA A 463 4.46 4.50 -4.43
C ALA A 463 4.07 5.85 -3.83
N GLU A 464 4.99 6.83 -3.78
CA GLU A 464 4.73 8.17 -3.26
C GLU A 464 3.75 8.95 -4.15
N THR A 465 3.92 8.87 -5.47
CA THR A 465 3.03 9.55 -6.43
C THR A 465 1.83 8.70 -6.84
N GLY A 466 1.86 7.40 -6.52
CA GLY A 466 0.87 6.43 -6.97
C GLY A 466 1.00 6.01 -8.43
N ASP A 467 2.09 6.39 -9.12
CA ASP A 467 2.30 6.06 -10.53
C ASP A 467 2.34 4.54 -10.74
N LEU A 468 1.51 4.04 -11.65
CA LEU A 468 1.41 2.61 -11.97
C LEU A 468 2.41 2.19 -13.05
N ARG A 469 2.90 0.94 -12.96
CA ARG A 469 3.83 0.38 -13.94
C ARG A 469 3.17 0.01 -15.26
N VAL A 470 1.91 -0.42 -15.21
CA VAL A 470 1.20 -0.96 -16.37
C VAL A 470 0.39 0.14 -17.04
N ALA A 471 0.65 0.34 -18.32
CA ALA A 471 -0.11 1.25 -19.16
C ALA A 471 -0.47 0.56 -20.48
N GLY A 472 -1.69 0.79 -20.96
CA GLY A 472 -2.16 0.23 -22.21
C GLY A 472 -2.71 -1.20 -22.09
N ALA A 473 -3.11 -1.73 -23.24
CA ALA A 473 -3.67 -3.07 -23.39
C ALA A 473 -2.72 -4.17 -22.86
N VAL A 474 -3.30 -5.17 -22.19
CA VAL A 474 -2.56 -6.30 -21.61
C VAL A 474 -2.73 -7.54 -22.47
N THR A 475 -1.63 -8.23 -22.78
CA THR A 475 -1.66 -9.50 -23.51
C THR A 475 -1.55 -10.66 -22.53
N ALA A 476 -2.48 -11.61 -22.59
CA ALA A 476 -2.46 -12.81 -21.79
C ALA A 476 -1.29 -13.74 -22.20
N THR A 477 -0.89 -14.63 -21.30
CA THR A 477 0.16 -15.63 -21.57
C THR A 477 -0.33 -16.84 -22.37
N TYR A 478 -1.62 -16.86 -22.76
CA TYR A 478 -2.27 -17.92 -23.52
C TYR A 478 -2.96 -17.38 -24.77
N THR A 479 -3.41 -18.31 -25.61
CA THR A 479 -4.08 -18.02 -26.88
C THR A 479 -5.50 -18.54 -26.89
N TYR A 480 -6.31 -17.99 -27.78
CA TYR A 480 -7.62 -18.52 -28.16
C TYR A 480 -7.69 -18.59 -29.70
N ASN A 481 -8.05 -19.74 -30.27
CA ASN A 481 -8.06 -19.99 -31.72
C ASN A 481 -6.71 -19.64 -32.39
N ASP A 482 -5.59 -20.04 -31.77
CA ASP A 482 -4.22 -19.73 -32.18
C ASP A 482 -3.87 -18.23 -32.23
N ALA A 483 -4.72 -17.36 -31.69
CA ALA A 483 -4.49 -15.91 -31.59
C ALA A 483 -4.18 -15.51 -30.13
N ALA A 484 -3.28 -14.55 -29.94
CA ALA A 484 -3.01 -14.00 -28.62
C ALA A 484 -4.27 -13.32 -28.06
N VAL A 485 -4.59 -13.61 -26.80
CA VAL A 485 -5.67 -12.91 -26.08
C VAL A 485 -5.14 -11.55 -25.65
N VAL A 486 -5.77 -10.48 -26.12
CA VAL A 486 -5.38 -9.10 -25.80
C VAL A 486 -6.57 -8.40 -25.17
N PHE A 487 -6.45 -8.08 -23.89
CA PHE A 487 -7.42 -7.28 -23.16
C PHE A 487 -7.29 -5.81 -23.54
N PRO A 488 -8.41 -5.07 -23.64
CA PRO A 488 -8.38 -3.65 -23.98
C PRO A 488 -7.62 -2.83 -22.93
N ASP A 489 -7.15 -1.64 -23.34
CA ASP A 489 -6.65 -0.65 -22.39
C ASP A 489 -7.83 -0.11 -21.57
N VAL A 490 -7.82 -0.42 -20.27
CA VAL A 490 -8.83 0.00 -19.31
C VAL A 490 -8.21 0.85 -18.19
N GLY A 491 -7.21 1.66 -18.52
CA GLY A 491 -6.60 2.62 -17.58
C GLY A 491 -5.90 1.94 -16.41
N SER A 492 -6.12 2.42 -15.18
CA SER A 492 -5.44 1.89 -13.99
C SER A 492 -5.72 0.40 -13.72
N SER A 493 -6.86 -0.11 -14.18
CA SER A 493 -7.23 -1.52 -14.06
C SER A 493 -6.31 -2.47 -14.85
N ASN A 494 -5.54 -1.95 -15.81
CA ASN A 494 -4.55 -2.75 -16.55
C ASN A 494 -3.55 -3.44 -15.60
N THR A 495 -3.18 -2.81 -14.48
CA THR A 495 -2.30 -3.41 -13.46
C THR A 495 -2.90 -4.70 -12.89
N CYS A 496 -4.22 -4.72 -12.64
CA CYS A 496 -4.92 -5.90 -12.12
C CYS A 496 -5.04 -6.99 -13.19
N VAL A 497 -5.28 -6.60 -14.45
CA VAL A 497 -5.49 -7.53 -15.57
C VAL A 497 -4.28 -8.44 -15.79
N VAL A 498 -3.06 -7.99 -15.50
CA VAL A 498 -1.83 -8.81 -15.66
C VAL A 498 -1.92 -10.16 -14.93
N CYS A 499 -2.40 -10.15 -13.68
CA CYS A 499 -2.51 -11.37 -12.87
C CYS A 499 -3.88 -12.03 -13.03
N HIS A 500 -4.93 -11.22 -13.10
CA HIS A 500 -6.32 -11.69 -13.12
C HIS A 500 -6.82 -12.04 -14.53
N SER A 501 -5.99 -11.95 -15.57
CA SER A 501 -6.31 -12.43 -16.93
C SER A 501 -6.42 -13.97 -17.01
N GLY A 502 -6.05 -14.66 -15.94
CA GLY A 502 -5.88 -16.09 -15.91
C GLY A 502 -4.57 -16.56 -16.56
N ARG A 503 -4.30 -17.86 -16.50
CA ARG A 503 -3.12 -18.53 -17.11
C ARG A 503 -3.47 -19.46 -18.27
N GLY A 504 -4.73 -19.50 -18.65
CA GLY A 504 -5.26 -20.37 -19.69
C GLY A 504 -6.75 -20.14 -19.90
N ASN A 505 -7.32 -20.96 -20.75
CA ASN A 505 -8.74 -21.02 -21.00
C ASN A 505 -9.15 -22.48 -21.27
N ASN A 506 -10.44 -22.72 -21.49
CA ASN A 506 -10.97 -24.04 -21.79
C ASN A 506 -11.45 -24.14 -23.25
N GLU A 507 -10.75 -23.50 -24.20
CA GLU A 507 -11.00 -23.72 -25.65
C GLU A 507 -10.93 -25.21 -25.99
N VAL A 508 -9.92 -25.88 -25.41
CA VAL A 508 -9.84 -27.33 -25.32
C VAL A 508 -10.05 -27.70 -23.86
N ALA A 509 -11.02 -28.58 -23.59
CA ALA A 509 -11.33 -28.99 -22.24
C ALA A 509 -10.08 -29.55 -21.53
N SER A 510 -9.65 -28.88 -20.46
CA SER A 510 -8.41 -29.21 -19.78
C SER A 510 -8.50 -30.53 -19.02
N GLU A 511 -7.43 -31.33 -19.13
CA GLU A 511 -7.24 -32.58 -18.37
C GLU A 511 -6.71 -32.32 -16.94
N SER A 512 -6.39 -31.06 -16.62
CA SER A 512 -5.83 -30.68 -15.32
C SER A 512 -6.82 -30.86 -14.18
N SER A 513 -6.34 -31.32 -13.04
CA SER A 513 -7.10 -31.29 -11.79
C SER A 513 -7.36 -29.86 -11.29
N ARG A 514 -6.60 -28.86 -11.77
CA ARG A 514 -6.84 -27.42 -11.51
C ARG A 514 -7.73 -26.81 -12.58
N PHE A 515 -8.38 -25.69 -12.27
CA PHE A 515 -9.09 -24.92 -13.29
C PHE A 515 -8.10 -24.38 -14.34
N ALA A 516 -8.43 -24.53 -15.62
CA ALA A 516 -7.56 -24.11 -16.71
C ALA A 516 -7.32 -22.59 -16.73
N GLY A 517 -8.32 -21.81 -16.30
CA GLY A 517 -8.21 -20.36 -16.14
C GLY A 517 -7.24 -19.93 -15.06
N HIS A 518 -6.82 -20.83 -14.16
CA HIS A 518 -6.12 -20.53 -12.91
C HIS A 518 -7.02 -19.86 -11.87
N HIS A 519 -6.51 -19.71 -10.64
CA HIS A 519 -7.26 -19.10 -9.53
C HIS A 519 -7.38 -17.58 -9.69
N ALA A 520 -8.51 -17.04 -9.22
CA ALA A 520 -8.97 -15.66 -9.33
C ALA A 520 -8.86 -15.01 -10.74
N PRO A 521 -9.34 -15.64 -11.82
CA PRO A 521 -9.26 -15.12 -13.18
C PRO A 521 -10.33 -14.03 -13.46
N ALA A 522 -10.53 -13.10 -12.53
CA ALA A 522 -11.57 -12.07 -12.57
C ALA A 522 -11.60 -11.26 -13.86
N ALA A 523 -10.44 -10.85 -14.38
CA ALA A 523 -10.38 -10.13 -15.66
C ALA A 523 -10.69 -11.06 -16.84
N ALA A 524 -10.31 -12.33 -16.77
CA ALA A 524 -10.69 -13.31 -17.78
C ALA A 524 -12.22 -13.46 -17.85
N ASP A 525 -12.90 -13.58 -16.71
CA ASP A 525 -14.37 -13.67 -16.64
C ASP A 525 -15.06 -12.38 -17.11
N LEU A 526 -14.58 -11.22 -16.63
CA LEU A 526 -15.10 -9.90 -16.98
C LEU A 526 -15.02 -9.66 -18.50
N PHE A 527 -13.88 -9.99 -19.10
CA PHE A 527 -13.59 -9.84 -20.53
C PHE A 527 -13.70 -11.17 -21.28
N SER A 528 -14.73 -11.96 -20.97
CA SER A 528 -14.95 -13.30 -21.54
C SER A 528 -15.02 -13.33 -23.07
N GLU A 529 -15.43 -12.23 -23.72
CA GLU A 529 -15.41 -12.07 -25.19
C GLU A 529 -13.99 -12.25 -25.79
N TYR A 530 -12.94 -12.06 -24.98
CA TYR A 530 -11.55 -12.22 -25.39
C TYR A 530 -10.95 -13.51 -24.84
N SER A 531 -11.19 -13.81 -23.56
CA SER A 531 -10.50 -14.89 -22.84
C SER A 531 -11.08 -16.28 -23.13
N HIS A 532 -12.41 -16.37 -23.27
CA HIS A 532 -13.16 -17.63 -23.28
C HIS A 532 -12.73 -18.59 -22.16
N VAL A 533 -12.55 -18.07 -20.95
CA VAL A 533 -11.89 -18.78 -19.84
C VAL A 533 -12.63 -20.04 -19.35
N ALA A 534 -13.97 -20.04 -19.40
CA ALA A 534 -14.79 -21.21 -19.10
C ALA A 534 -14.87 -22.16 -20.30
N TYR A 535 -15.29 -23.40 -20.08
CA TYR A 535 -15.56 -24.31 -21.19
C TYR A 535 -16.88 -23.94 -21.87
N GLU A 536 -16.81 -23.69 -23.17
CA GLU A 536 -17.93 -23.32 -24.01
C GLU A 536 -18.39 -24.50 -24.87
N TYR A 537 -19.63 -24.95 -24.67
CA TYR A 537 -20.15 -26.10 -25.40
C TYR A 537 -20.36 -25.75 -26.89
N PRO A 538 -19.90 -26.61 -27.84
CA PRO A 538 -19.94 -26.31 -29.26
C PRO A 538 -21.35 -25.97 -29.78
N GLY A 539 -21.47 -24.84 -30.48
CA GLY A 539 -22.70 -24.42 -31.15
C GLY A 539 -23.64 -23.56 -30.29
N LEU A 540 -23.25 -23.26 -29.05
CA LEU A 540 -23.96 -22.33 -28.18
C LEU A 540 -23.39 -20.91 -28.28
N ASP A 541 -24.15 -19.95 -27.74
CA ASP A 541 -23.78 -18.54 -27.67
C ASP A 541 -23.40 -18.15 -26.24
N TYR A 542 -22.17 -17.67 -26.08
CA TYR A 542 -21.60 -17.16 -24.83
C TYR A 542 -21.28 -15.66 -24.90
N THR A 543 -21.66 -14.99 -25.99
CA THR A 543 -21.40 -13.56 -26.15
C THR A 543 -22.09 -12.74 -25.06
N ASN A 544 -21.44 -11.65 -24.68
CA ASN A 544 -22.00 -10.71 -23.71
C ASN A 544 -23.36 -10.18 -24.20
N VAL A 545 -24.33 -10.15 -23.28
CA VAL A 545 -25.64 -9.56 -23.59
C VAL A 545 -25.46 -8.07 -23.91
N SER A 546 -26.29 -7.52 -24.81
CA SER A 546 -26.12 -6.15 -25.34
C SER A 546 -26.15 -5.02 -24.31
N PHE A 547 -26.59 -5.30 -23.08
CA PHE A 547 -26.65 -4.34 -21.97
C PHE A 547 -25.62 -4.64 -20.87
N PHE A 548 -24.80 -5.68 -21.03
CA PHE A 548 -23.62 -5.90 -20.18
C PHE A 548 -22.67 -4.71 -20.35
N ALA A 549 -22.17 -4.21 -19.22
CA ALA A 549 -21.36 -3.00 -19.19
C ALA A 549 -20.27 -3.03 -18.12
N HIS A 550 -20.10 -4.13 -17.38
CA HIS A 550 -19.09 -4.19 -16.32
C HIS A 550 -17.67 -4.07 -16.87
N ASP A 551 -17.42 -4.57 -18.07
CA ASP A 551 -16.17 -4.45 -18.82
C ASP A 551 -15.83 -3.02 -19.27
N SER A 552 -16.77 -2.08 -19.15
CA SER A 552 -16.65 -0.70 -19.62
C SER A 552 -16.89 0.33 -18.53
N ILE A 553 -17.08 -0.09 -17.27
CA ILE A 553 -17.15 0.81 -16.12
C ILE A 553 -15.85 1.62 -16.06
N ALA A 554 -15.99 2.95 -16.01
CA ALA A 554 -14.87 3.89 -15.91
C ALA A 554 -13.75 3.67 -16.96
N ALA A 555 -14.09 3.14 -18.14
CA ALA A 555 -13.10 2.79 -19.18
C ALA A 555 -12.28 3.98 -19.71
N ASP A 556 -12.76 5.22 -19.51
CA ASP A 556 -12.06 6.46 -19.85
C ASP A 556 -11.24 7.04 -18.69
N SER A 557 -11.13 6.34 -17.56
CA SER A 557 -10.39 6.75 -16.37
C SER A 557 -9.67 5.57 -15.69
N ALA A 558 -10.13 5.10 -14.53
CA ALA A 558 -9.46 4.08 -13.73
C ALA A 558 -9.76 2.64 -14.20
N GLY A 559 -10.80 2.46 -15.01
CA GLY A 559 -11.28 1.16 -15.46
C GLY A 559 -12.12 0.40 -14.43
N PRO A 560 -12.65 -0.78 -14.82
CA PRO A 560 -13.70 -1.45 -14.09
C PRO A 560 -13.24 -2.09 -12.79
N CYS A 561 -12.03 -2.64 -12.74
CA CYS A 561 -11.49 -3.27 -11.53
C CYS A 561 -11.30 -2.23 -10.43
N VAL A 562 -10.62 -1.12 -10.74
CA VAL A 562 -10.35 -0.04 -9.78
C VAL A 562 -11.65 0.64 -9.36
N ALA A 563 -12.57 0.91 -10.29
CA ALA A 563 -13.85 1.55 -9.96
C ALA A 563 -14.73 0.73 -9.00
N CYS A 564 -14.65 -0.61 -9.06
CA CYS A 564 -15.40 -1.47 -8.16
C CYS A 564 -14.65 -1.74 -6.84
N HIS A 565 -13.35 -1.98 -6.89
CA HIS A 565 -12.56 -2.47 -5.74
C HIS A 565 -11.84 -1.35 -4.96
N MET A 566 -11.68 -0.16 -5.53
CA MET A 566 -11.01 0.98 -4.89
C MET A 566 -11.94 2.20 -4.93
N ASN A 567 -13.12 2.03 -4.32
CA ASN A 567 -14.34 2.80 -4.58
C ASN A 567 -14.61 3.92 -3.56
N GLY A 568 -13.71 4.14 -2.59
CA GLY A 568 -13.87 5.17 -1.57
C GLY A 568 -13.72 6.60 -2.10
N ASP A 569 -14.30 7.58 -1.37
CA ASP A 569 -14.06 9.01 -1.60
C ASP A 569 -12.58 9.41 -1.34
N ALA A 570 -11.83 8.55 -0.67
CA ALA A 570 -10.39 8.62 -0.45
C ALA A 570 -9.69 7.44 -1.15
N ALA A 571 -8.38 7.56 -1.39
CA ALA A 571 -7.57 6.44 -1.88
C ALA A 571 -7.77 5.22 -0.97
N ASP A 572 -8.10 4.08 -1.57
CA ASP A 572 -8.49 2.84 -0.86
C ASP A 572 -7.70 1.65 -1.42
N HIS A 573 -7.16 0.81 -0.53
CA HIS A 573 -6.48 -0.44 -0.86
C HIS A 573 -7.07 -1.65 -0.11
N SER A 574 -8.32 -1.56 0.34
CA SER A 574 -9.04 -2.69 0.93
C SER A 574 -9.36 -3.76 -0.12
N PHE A 575 -9.63 -3.34 -1.36
CA PHE A 575 -10.10 -4.16 -2.48
C PHE A 575 -11.45 -4.85 -2.25
N ASP A 576 -12.13 -4.59 -1.14
CA ASP A 576 -13.39 -5.22 -0.80
C ASP A 576 -14.56 -4.44 -1.40
N VAL A 577 -15.35 -5.11 -2.24
CA VAL A 577 -16.56 -4.53 -2.86
C VAL A 577 -17.76 -4.56 -1.91
N VAL A 578 -17.77 -5.53 -1.00
CA VAL A 578 -18.87 -5.83 -0.08
C VAL A 578 -18.34 -6.13 1.31
N ALA A 579 -19.11 -5.76 2.33
CA ALA A 579 -18.87 -6.23 3.70
C ALA A 579 -19.56 -7.57 3.91
N LYS A 580 -18.86 -8.52 4.54
CA LYS A 580 -19.38 -9.86 4.87
C LYS A 580 -19.35 -10.09 6.37
N ASP A 581 -20.24 -10.95 6.85
CA ASP A 581 -20.17 -11.49 8.22
C ASP A 581 -19.23 -12.72 8.31
N ASP A 582 -19.05 -13.27 9.51
CA ASP A 582 -18.20 -14.44 9.76
C ASP A 582 -18.64 -15.70 8.99
N ALA A 583 -19.91 -15.76 8.52
CA ALA A 583 -20.43 -16.85 7.70
C ALA A 583 -20.22 -16.60 6.20
N GLY A 584 -19.65 -15.46 5.82
CA GLY A 584 -19.41 -15.05 4.43
C GLY A 584 -20.63 -14.43 3.75
N VAL A 585 -21.71 -14.17 4.48
CA VAL A 585 -22.94 -13.55 3.96
C VAL A 585 -22.71 -12.07 3.74
N ILE A 586 -23.14 -11.55 2.59
CA ILE A 586 -23.04 -10.13 2.26
C ILE A 586 -24.02 -9.34 3.13
N ILE A 587 -23.48 -8.44 3.96
CA ILE A 587 -24.23 -7.60 4.91
C ILE A 587 -24.12 -6.10 4.61
N GLY A 588 -23.24 -5.71 3.69
CA GLY A 588 -23.00 -4.32 3.34
C GLY A 588 -22.36 -4.16 1.96
N LEU A 589 -22.46 -2.95 1.43
CA LEU A 589 -21.87 -2.56 0.15
C LEU A 589 -20.79 -1.52 0.42
N ASN A 590 -19.57 -1.78 -0.04
CA ASN A 590 -18.49 -0.80 0.00
C ASN A 590 -18.51 0.03 -1.29
N ALA A 591 -18.82 -0.59 -2.44
CA ALA A 591 -18.86 0.06 -3.75
C ALA A 591 -20.22 0.68 -4.10
N SER A 592 -20.34 2.01 -4.14
CA SER A 592 -21.60 2.66 -4.56
C SER A 592 -21.96 2.45 -6.04
N VAL A 593 -21.00 2.08 -6.89
CA VAL A 593 -21.20 1.94 -8.35
C VAL A 593 -22.34 0.97 -8.71
N CYS A 594 -22.58 -0.06 -7.89
CA CYS A 594 -23.65 -1.02 -8.12
C CYS A 594 -25.03 -0.34 -8.14
N VAL A 595 -25.31 0.54 -7.17
CA VAL A 595 -26.60 1.24 -7.07
C VAL A 595 -26.75 2.34 -8.12
N GLU A 596 -25.64 2.90 -8.59
CA GLU A 596 -25.65 3.92 -9.64
C GLU A 596 -26.04 3.35 -11.01
N CYS A 597 -25.54 2.15 -11.34
CA CYS A 597 -25.79 1.52 -12.64
C CYS A 597 -27.07 0.67 -12.66
N HIS A 598 -27.38 -0.07 -11.60
CA HIS A 598 -28.51 -1.01 -11.58
C HIS A 598 -29.87 -0.37 -11.27
N THR A 599 -30.23 0.64 -12.07
CA THR A 599 -31.54 1.32 -12.01
C THR A 599 -32.66 0.60 -12.78
N GLY A 600 -32.36 -0.58 -13.32
CA GLY A 600 -33.23 -1.34 -14.23
C GLY A 600 -32.93 -1.14 -15.72
N ALA A 601 -32.10 -0.15 -16.07
CA ALA A 601 -31.66 0.07 -17.46
C ALA A 601 -30.53 -0.89 -17.89
N HIS A 602 -29.70 -1.33 -16.94
CA HIS A 602 -28.50 -2.15 -17.17
C HIS A 602 -28.59 -3.56 -16.57
N GLY A 603 -29.81 -4.02 -16.26
CA GLY A 603 -30.04 -5.32 -15.61
C GLY A 603 -31.24 -5.28 -14.68
N ALA A 604 -31.31 -6.21 -13.73
CA ALA A 604 -32.27 -6.15 -12.64
C ALA A 604 -32.11 -4.83 -11.90
N ALA A 605 -33.21 -4.11 -11.70
CA ALA A 605 -33.21 -2.92 -10.89
C ALA A 605 -32.96 -3.35 -9.43
N LEU A 606 -31.97 -2.75 -8.78
CA LEU A 606 -31.86 -2.78 -7.32
C LEU A 606 -32.95 -1.84 -6.82
N VAL A 607 -34.19 -2.31 -6.69
CA VAL A 607 -35.34 -1.52 -6.23
C VAL A 607 -35.96 -2.18 -5.01
N SER A 608 -36.38 -1.37 -4.06
CA SER A 608 -37.18 -1.78 -2.92
C SER A 608 -38.59 -2.20 -3.37
N GLU A 609 -39.27 -3.02 -2.56
CA GLU A 609 -40.67 -3.45 -2.80
C GLU A 609 -41.67 -2.29 -2.97
N ASP A 610 -41.32 -1.07 -2.56
CA ASP A 610 -42.16 0.14 -2.66
C ASP A 610 -41.90 0.99 -3.92
N GLY A 611 -40.98 0.58 -4.79
CA GLY A 611 -40.78 1.19 -6.12
C GLY A 611 -40.04 2.53 -6.13
N GLU A 612 -39.33 2.87 -5.05
CA GLU A 612 -38.26 3.88 -5.09
C GLU A 612 -36.96 3.22 -5.60
N LEU A 613 -36.13 3.99 -6.31
CA LEU A 613 -34.83 3.52 -6.80
C LEU A 613 -33.90 3.23 -5.60
N GLY A 614 -33.60 1.93 -5.44
CA GLY A 614 -32.57 1.25 -4.65
C GLY A 614 -32.08 1.86 -3.35
N THR A 615 -32.38 1.18 -2.24
CA THR A 615 -31.58 1.33 -1.03
C THR A 615 -30.34 0.44 -1.09
N VAL A 616 -29.29 0.77 -0.33
CA VAL A 616 -28.11 -0.09 -0.14
C VAL A 616 -28.51 -1.50 0.32
N ALA A 617 -29.59 -1.64 1.10
CA ALA A 617 -30.07 -2.93 1.57
C ALA A 617 -30.58 -3.83 0.43
N ASP A 618 -31.20 -3.26 -0.60
CA ASP A 618 -31.68 -4.04 -1.76
C ASP A 618 -30.49 -4.51 -2.63
N ALA A 619 -29.45 -3.69 -2.75
CA ALA A 619 -28.19 -4.06 -3.39
C ALA A 619 -27.51 -5.23 -2.69
N VAL A 620 -27.41 -5.14 -1.37
CA VAL A 620 -26.87 -6.20 -0.50
C VAL A 620 -27.66 -7.50 -0.67
N ALA A 621 -28.99 -7.43 -0.63
CA ALA A 621 -29.84 -8.62 -0.78
C ALA A 621 -29.72 -9.28 -2.16
N LEU A 622 -29.70 -8.49 -3.25
CA LEU A 622 -29.53 -9.06 -4.59
C LEU A 622 -28.14 -9.67 -4.77
N LEU A 623 -27.08 -8.98 -4.32
CA LEU A 623 -25.72 -9.53 -4.43
C LEU A 623 -25.57 -10.82 -3.63
N GLU A 624 -26.20 -10.90 -2.45
CA GLU A 624 -26.24 -12.14 -1.67
C GLU A 624 -27.00 -13.25 -2.42
N GLU A 625 -28.17 -12.95 -3.00
CA GLU A 625 -28.91 -13.93 -3.82
C GLU A 625 -28.09 -14.44 -5.01
N GLU A 626 -27.41 -13.54 -5.73
CA GLU A 626 -26.57 -13.89 -6.87
C GLU A 626 -25.33 -14.69 -6.44
N SER A 627 -24.69 -14.31 -5.32
CA SER A 627 -23.55 -15.02 -4.73
C SER A 627 -23.95 -16.43 -4.29
N ALA A 628 -25.01 -16.56 -3.48
CA ALA A 628 -25.48 -17.84 -2.97
C ALA A 628 -25.92 -18.77 -4.11
N GLY A 629 -26.66 -18.27 -5.10
CA GLY A 629 -27.09 -19.04 -6.26
C GLY A 629 -25.93 -19.52 -7.14
N TYR A 630 -24.92 -18.68 -7.35
CA TYR A 630 -23.71 -19.04 -8.10
C TYR A 630 -22.88 -20.11 -7.38
N GLN A 631 -22.65 -19.93 -6.07
CA GLN A 631 -21.88 -20.88 -5.27
C GLN A 631 -22.59 -22.22 -5.17
N GLU A 632 -23.91 -22.23 -4.91
CA GLU A 632 -24.68 -23.46 -4.82
C GLU A 632 -24.79 -24.18 -6.19
N ALA A 633 -24.84 -23.44 -7.31
CA ALA A 633 -24.78 -24.06 -8.65
C ALA A 633 -23.48 -24.83 -8.89
N GLY A 634 -22.34 -24.34 -8.37
CA GLY A 634 -21.07 -25.08 -8.39
C GLY A 634 -21.11 -26.36 -7.54
N VAL A 635 -21.74 -26.29 -6.36
CA VAL A 635 -21.94 -27.46 -5.48
C VAL A 635 -22.83 -28.50 -6.16
N LEU A 636 -23.96 -28.08 -6.76
CA LEU A 636 -24.84 -28.96 -7.52
C LEU A 636 -24.08 -29.68 -8.64
N LEU A 637 -23.33 -28.95 -9.47
CA LEU A 637 -22.57 -29.55 -10.56
C LEU A 637 -21.49 -30.51 -10.03
N THR A 638 -20.82 -30.16 -8.93
CA THR A 638 -19.87 -31.03 -8.24
C THR A 638 -20.52 -32.32 -7.75
N ASP A 639 -21.72 -32.23 -7.17
CA ASP A 639 -22.47 -33.38 -6.67
C ASP A 639 -22.97 -34.29 -7.80
N LEU A 640 -23.42 -33.70 -8.92
CA LEU A 640 -23.77 -34.44 -10.13
C LEU A 640 -22.58 -35.23 -10.66
N LEU A 641 -21.41 -34.60 -10.77
CA LEU A 641 -20.18 -35.26 -11.25
C LEU A 641 -19.68 -36.34 -10.28
N ASN A 642 -19.79 -36.13 -8.96
CA ASN A 642 -19.32 -37.10 -7.96
C ASN A 642 -20.33 -38.18 -7.59
N LEU A 643 -21.57 -38.11 -8.12
CA LEU A 643 -22.68 -39.00 -7.75
C LEU A 643 -22.97 -38.97 -6.24
N THR A 644 -22.85 -37.79 -5.63
CA THR A 644 -23.05 -37.53 -4.21
C THR A 644 -24.41 -36.88 -3.95
N ASN A 645 -24.83 -36.82 -2.68
CA ASN A 645 -26.08 -36.16 -2.25
C ASN A 645 -27.35 -36.60 -2.98
N GLY A 646 -27.39 -37.85 -3.45
CA GLY A 646 -28.53 -38.42 -4.18
C GLY A 646 -28.61 -38.01 -5.64
N GLN A 647 -27.63 -37.26 -6.14
CA GLN A 647 -27.52 -36.86 -7.53
C GLN A 647 -26.98 -38.00 -8.40
N SER A 648 -27.36 -37.97 -9.68
CA SER A 648 -26.89 -38.92 -10.68
C SER A 648 -26.51 -38.18 -11.95
N ASN A 649 -25.37 -38.51 -12.54
CA ASN A 649 -25.03 -38.11 -13.89
C ASN A 649 -25.26 -39.26 -14.89
N TYR A 650 -25.59 -38.90 -16.12
CA TYR A 650 -25.81 -39.86 -17.20
C TYR A 650 -24.52 -40.22 -17.93
N THR A 651 -23.61 -39.25 -18.07
CA THR A 651 -22.39 -39.40 -18.87
C THR A 651 -21.34 -40.30 -18.20
N ALA A 652 -21.50 -40.61 -16.90
CA ALA A 652 -20.47 -41.21 -16.05
C ALA A 652 -19.23 -40.32 -15.89
N ALA A 653 -19.35 -39.01 -16.17
CA ALA A 653 -18.33 -38.02 -15.86
C ALA A 653 -18.03 -38.03 -14.36
N VAL A 654 -16.75 -37.92 -14.00
CA VAL A 654 -16.32 -37.82 -12.60
C VAL A 654 -15.27 -36.72 -12.46
N ILE A 655 -15.08 -36.16 -11.28
CA ILE A 655 -14.07 -35.13 -11.03
C ILE A 655 -12.68 -35.79 -10.95
N ASP A 656 -12.14 -36.22 -12.09
CA ASP A 656 -10.79 -36.75 -12.23
C ASP A 656 -10.17 -36.50 -13.61
N GLU A 657 -8.88 -36.83 -13.74
CA GLU A 657 -8.08 -36.69 -14.97
C GLU A 657 -8.40 -37.75 -16.04
N PHE A 658 -9.30 -38.70 -15.76
CA PHE A 658 -9.62 -39.83 -16.65
C PHE A 658 -10.86 -39.61 -17.52
N ASN A 659 -11.56 -38.48 -17.38
CA ASN A 659 -12.62 -38.08 -18.31
C ASN A 659 -12.07 -37.95 -19.74
N THR A 660 -12.68 -38.64 -20.69
CA THR A 660 -12.20 -38.68 -22.08
C THR A 660 -13.09 -37.94 -23.07
N ALA A 661 -14.36 -37.69 -22.73
CA ALA A 661 -15.23 -36.86 -23.56
C ALA A 661 -15.00 -35.38 -23.23
N ASP A 662 -14.88 -34.56 -24.27
CA ASP A 662 -14.63 -33.12 -24.11
C ASP A 662 -15.73 -32.44 -23.27
N GLY A 663 -16.99 -32.82 -23.45
CA GLY A 663 -18.10 -32.30 -22.64
C GLY A 663 -18.01 -32.67 -21.15
N ASP A 664 -17.50 -33.86 -20.82
CA ASP A 664 -17.33 -34.29 -19.42
C ASP A 664 -16.19 -33.53 -18.75
N ARG A 665 -15.08 -33.35 -19.48
CA ARG A 665 -13.97 -32.49 -19.03
C ARG A 665 -14.39 -31.04 -18.91
N GLY A 666 -15.21 -30.56 -19.83
CA GLY A 666 -15.81 -29.23 -19.79
C GLY A 666 -16.65 -29.00 -18.55
N ALA A 667 -17.55 -29.94 -18.23
CA ALA A 667 -18.35 -29.90 -17.01
C ALA A 667 -17.47 -29.91 -15.76
N PHE A 668 -16.44 -30.77 -15.72
CA PHE A 668 -15.46 -30.79 -14.62
C PHE A 668 -14.72 -29.46 -14.45
N GLN A 669 -14.32 -28.80 -15.54
CA GLN A 669 -13.65 -27.50 -15.47
C GLN A 669 -14.61 -26.40 -15.02
N ASN A 670 -15.84 -26.36 -15.55
CA ASN A 670 -16.84 -25.38 -15.16
C ASN A 670 -17.30 -25.55 -13.70
N ALA A 671 -17.29 -26.76 -13.14
CA ALA A 671 -17.58 -27.01 -11.72
C ALA A 671 -16.64 -26.29 -10.75
N LYS A 672 -15.41 -25.97 -11.19
CA LYS A 672 -14.41 -25.27 -10.39
C LYS A 672 -14.56 -23.75 -10.42
N LEU A 673 -15.36 -23.20 -11.36
CA LEU A 673 -15.52 -21.76 -11.52
C LEU A 673 -15.86 -21.07 -10.20
N PRO A 674 -16.87 -21.49 -9.39
CA PRO A 674 -17.23 -20.74 -8.19
C PRO A 674 -16.16 -20.74 -7.08
N SER A 675 -15.33 -21.79 -7.02
CA SER A 675 -14.20 -21.86 -6.08
C SER A 675 -12.98 -21.10 -6.56
N ASP A 676 -12.73 -21.09 -7.88
CA ASP A 676 -11.55 -20.43 -8.46
C ASP A 676 -11.81 -18.99 -8.86
N GLU A 677 -13.06 -18.58 -9.07
CA GLU A 677 -13.48 -17.20 -9.37
C GLU A 677 -14.71 -16.84 -8.52
N PRO A 678 -14.55 -16.64 -7.19
CA PRO A 678 -15.67 -16.46 -6.28
C PRO A 678 -16.52 -15.21 -6.59
N GLY A 679 -15.98 -14.25 -7.35
CA GLY A 679 -16.65 -13.04 -7.81
C GLY A 679 -17.36 -13.18 -9.17
N GLY A 680 -17.36 -14.34 -9.81
CA GLY A 680 -17.89 -14.54 -11.17
C GLY A 680 -19.34 -14.08 -11.35
N TYR A 681 -20.17 -14.20 -10.30
CA TYR A 681 -21.56 -13.70 -10.27
C TYR A 681 -21.67 -12.17 -10.41
N ALA A 682 -20.63 -11.43 -10.05
CA ALA A 682 -20.56 -9.98 -10.21
C ALA A 682 -19.77 -9.59 -11.46
N HIS A 683 -18.65 -10.25 -11.75
CA HIS A 683 -17.79 -9.91 -12.89
C HIS A 683 -18.50 -10.11 -14.24
N ASN A 684 -19.06 -11.30 -14.48
CA ASN A 684 -19.87 -11.55 -15.67
C ASN A 684 -20.89 -12.67 -15.44
N ARG A 685 -21.94 -12.31 -14.70
CA ARG A 685 -23.00 -13.26 -14.30
C ARG A 685 -23.60 -14.04 -15.46
N TYR A 686 -23.74 -13.43 -16.64
CA TYR A 686 -24.38 -14.07 -17.79
C TYR A 686 -23.48 -15.16 -18.37
N TYR A 687 -22.18 -14.87 -18.47
CA TYR A 687 -21.19 -15.82 -18.95
C TYR A 687 -21.09 -17.03 -18.02
N VAL A 688 -20.82 -16.80 -16.73
CA VAL A 688 -20.62 -17.90 -15.76
C VAL A 688 -21.89 -18.71 -15.54
N LYS A 689 -23.07 -18.06 -15.55
CA LYS A 689 -24.36 -18.77 -15.44
C LYS A 689 -24.60 -19.69 -16.62
N ARG A 690 -24.33 -19.27 -17.86
CA ARG A 690 -24.46 -20.13 -19.05
C ARG A 690 -23.45 -21.29 -18.99
N ALA A 691 -22.21 -21.03 -18.60
CA ALA A 691 -21.18 -22.07 -18.49
C ALA A 691 -21.56 -23.17 -17.48
N LEU A 692 -22.08 -22.79 -16.31
CA LEU A 692 -22.57 -23.74 -15.30
C LEU A 692 -23.86 -24.44 -15.75
N TYR A 693 -24.81 -23.70 -16.32
CA TYR A 693 -26.07 -24.25 -16.81
C TYR A 693 -25.83 -25.33 -17.87
N ASP A 694 -25.04 -25.01 -18.89
CA ASP A 694 -24.77 -25.92 -20.01
C ASP A 694 -23.96 -27.14 -19.55
N ALA A 695 -23.13 -27.01 -18.52
CA ALA A 695 -22.46 -28.14 -17.90
C ALA A 695 -23.44 -29.06 -17.13
N ILE A 696 -24.43 -28.50 -16.44
CA ILE A 696 -25.49 -29.26 -15.75
C ILE A 696 -26.37 -30.00 -16.78
N ASP A 697 -26.87 -29.29 -17.80
CA ASP A 697 -27.64 -29.83 -18.94
C ASP A 697 -26.89 -31.04 -19.54
N TRP A 698 -25.60 -30.86 -19.85
CA TRP A 698 -24.75 -31.94 -20.38
C TRP A 698 -24.67 -33.18 -19.49
N VAL A 699 -24.42 -33.02 -18.18
CA VAL A 699 -24.21 -34.18 -17.30
C VAL A 699 -25.51 -34.91 -16.96
N GLU A 700 -26.66 -34.27 -17.11
CA GLU A 700 -27.97 -34.85 -16.85
C GLU A 700 -28.34 -35.97 -17.84
N ASP A 701 -28.11 -35.76 -19.14
CA ASP A 701 -28.51 -36.72 -20.18
C ASP A 701 -27.55 -36.85 -21.38
N GLY A 702 -26.42 -36.14 -21.37
CA GLY A 702 -25.43 -36.15 -22.45
C GLY A 702 -25.86 -35.39 -23.71
N GLU A 703 -26.93 -34.59 -23.62
CA GLU A 703 -27.37 -33.66 -24.66
C GLU A 703 -27.28 -32.21 -24.11
N ILE A 704 -27.39 -31.22 -24.99
CA ILE A 704 -27.61 -29.83 -24.59
C ILE A 704 -28.94 -29.44 -25.20
N ASP A 705 -30.02 -29.59 -24.43
CA ASP A 705 -31.38 -29.35 -24.92
C ASP A 705 -31.98 -28.03 -24.42
N GLY A 706 -31.25 -27.34 -23.54
CA GLY A 706 -31.61 -26.06 -22.95
C GLY A 706 -32.60 -26.18 -21.80
N THR A 707 -32.73 -27.36 -21.21
CA THR A 707 -33.53 -27.64 -20.01
C THR A 707 -32.71 -28.41 -18.98
N ILE A 708 -32.97 -28.17 -17.70
CA ILE A 708 -32.37 -28.91 -16.58
C ILE A 708 -33.47 -29.39 -15.63
N ALA A 709 -33.16 -30.37 -14.79
CA ALA A 709 -34.07 -30.85 -13.77
C ALA A 709 -34.41 -29.75 -12.73
N ASP A 710 -35.53 -29.94 -12.03
CA ASP A 710 -35.91 -29.08 -10.91
C ASP A 710 -35.16 -29.51 -9.65
N TYR A 711 -34.14 -28.76 -9.28
CA TYR A 711 -33.30 -28.98 -8.11
C TYR A 711 -33.75 -28.24 -6.85
N SER A 712 -34.91 -27.56 -6.89
CA SER A 712 -35.33 -26.64 -5.82
C SER A 712 -35.54 -27.27 -4.44
N SER A 713 -35.60 -28.61 -4.33
CA SER A 713 -35.70 -29.29 -3.03
C SER A 713 -34.37 -29.43 -2.29
N ASP A 714 -33.28 -29.59 -3.04
CA ASP A 714 -31.95 -29.90 -2.50
C ASP A 714 -30.96 -28.74 -2.70
N TYR A 715 -31.18 -27.91 -3.74
CA TYR A 715 -30.38 -26.74 -4.10
C TYR A 715 -31.29 -25.55 -4.46
N PRO A 716 -32.01 -24.96 -3.49
CA PRO A 716 -33.02 -23.94 -3.76
C PRO A 716 -32.45 -22.65 -4.35
N GLU A 717 -31.28 -22.21 -3.92
CA GLU A 717 -30.61 -20.99 -4.36
C GLU A 717 -30.11 -21.17 -5.81
N ALA A 718 -29.49 -22.32 -6.12
CA ALA A 718 -29.07 -22.67 -7.47
C ALA A 718 -30.27 -22.77 -8.43
N ALA A 719 -31.35 -23.45 -8.01
CA ALA A 719 -32.55 -23.60 -8.84
C ALA A 719 -33.22 -22.25 -9.13
N ASN A 720 -33.27 -21.36 -8.15
CA ASN A 720 -33.78 -20.00 -8.34
C ASN A 720 -32.90 -19.18 -9.29
N TRP A 721 -31.57 -19.28 -9.13
CA TRP A 721 -30.61 -18.53 -9.92
C TRP A 721 -30.52 -19.03 -11.36
N LEU A 722 -30.35 -20.33 -11.59
CA LEU A 722 -30.24 -20.93 -12.93
C LEU A 722 -31.57 -20.90 -13.69
N GLY A 723 -32.68 -21.17 -12.99
CA GLY A 723 -33.98 -21.45 -13.60
C GLY A 723 -34.00 -22.80 -14.34
N ALA A 724 -35.18 -23.19 -14.85
CA ALA A 724 -35.35 -24.49 -15.53
C ALA A 724 -35.02 -24.47 -17.03
N SER A 725 -34.67 -23.32 -17.59
CA SER A 725 -34.38 -23.14 -19.02
C SER A 725 -33.12 -22.31 -19.21
N ARG A 726 -32.35 -22.60 -20.25
CA ARG A 726 -31.07 -21.94 -20.50
C ARG A 726 -31.17 -20.41 -20.41
N PRO A 727 -30.30 -19.75 -19.63
CA PRO A 727 -30.31 -18.31 -19.50
C PRO A 727 -30.00 -17.64 -20.85
N ASN A 728 -30.82 -16.65 -21.21
CA ASN A 728 -30.69 -15.89 -22.45
C ASN A 728 -29.45 -15.01 -22.49
#